data_AF-A0A9D6EZZ8-F1
#
_entry.id   AF-A0A9D6EZZ8-F1
#
_cell.length_a   1.000
_cell.length_b   1.000
_cell.length_c   1.000
_cell.angle_alpha   90.00
_cell.angle_beta   90.00
_cell.angle_gamma   90.00
#
_symmetry.space_group_name_H-M   'P 1'
#
loop_
_entity.id
_entity.type
_entity.pdbx_description
1 polymer ?
#
loop_
_entity_poly.entity_id
_entity_poly.type
_entity_poly.pdbx_seq_one_letter_code
_entity_poly.pdbx_strand_id
1 'polypeptide(L)'
;MRTLRWSVVVLLTFVAGARADDWPVARGPSREPLPYRYDARVLKTIPRDVLDDSAACVLYSGTTHLLEPDGTDVGISHEVTRLNSRKGIDRYGEYRSIIFDPMYDKLTLNEARIIKADGKIVPIEAKHVHLRDVVTDFQVYNQDKQLVISFPNLQVGDIYEVKWTVRNKTPEFAGHFYSRYTFGDDSVFVLRDEYRVRLPKNKVLKHKVINGSVNLVVTEKDGEKLYHWSTTHRRRLPREEERPSREEVRLQLMVSTFPSWEAIGKWKQTLRKDCWKCTPEISRVVEEVTRGKQAPIEKAKALTYWVRQNVRYLSRAHGGLGYTPHQPHQVLANRYGDCKDQVQLLAVMMREIGLPAWLVTLGTQDDGQVEPDVPSPWGSHAILWTHIDGKDYWIDTTVALAAWDFLPRADRDRQTYLTKDAEVRLVKTPAFTADDYRIEQTTRVAIQPDGTSRCQRRATYHGSAAWTRRDKWYDVPAGERRRSVTAELQDAHGKARLLNLKIDEKRLLDFDRPVRADIEFEVPKQFTGEATREGSLTDSPVFTWFLGYNIDLERRLAYQLPMPFESIHHYIVELSPALRLDVAPESQEVKSRWGSFKLKVAQDEKNPRRLDLHMHMRLEKTRIERPDFAEFQRFQEKVAGAYRVWLGLKPTADLADAPALEKLLTREGTRDPELVRILARLYLDNERPADARRVLARASPRFPKDRALWEMRVSAAENNAEEESLYRVMVRQFPDDPKYAIALGAACVRRKDFGEAARILTPLTKHRLAPVRGMAHYQLARNADRQDNPKQALKHLQSALVTDSASLASLDALHLKARVHKKLGQVKEALASLQAAVEADPNDRLALESMIQLEMKNGMTAEALNHLRQFTVAAQKDSSSLARAADLHLQMRRLDDAFELATRACSFGFHANGHRVLGLVHLEKRQYAQAVFNLDRGHLDGPALTGLIRAHLRQGNLDAALRRAQEIGKIENPDATLLALKKTVTAQAREGERLVKEWHPAKEQAARAHRAVGRYLCATLGLEEHWPREEVEHLALADEGADFAPVLALQGLILLEKGQLRTALARANAAIKLQKTEARGFFVRGRVQLEQGKSAAAVTTLRRATQLTQSKDALVLHWLAAALLEEGRTREAIETQRLATLLRPDDAQMREQLRRMEKRLSSVENEKTR
;
A
#
# COMPACT_ATOMS: atom_id res chain seq x y z
N MET A 1 10.64 -18.88 109.89
CA MET A 1 10.49 -20.12 110.69
C MET A 1 10.12 -21.28 109.78
N ARG A 2 10.58 -22.47 110.16
CA ARG A 2 10.55 -23.76 109.46
C ARG A 2 9.13 -24.37 109.30
N THR A 3 8.95 -25.09 108.17
CA THR A 3 8.34 -26.43 107.95
C THR A 3 6.92 -26.79 108.42
N LEU A 4 6.09 -27.31 107.48
CA LEU A 4 5.62 -28.73 107.30
C LEU A 4 4.33 -28.72 106.46
N ARG A 5 4.33 -29.21 105.20
CA ARG A 5 4.01 -30.58 104.74
C ARG A 5 2.73 -31.21 105.33
N TRP A 6 1.71 -31.38 104.48
CA TRP A 6 0.88 -32.59 104.42
C TRP A 6 0.68 -33.00 102.96
N SER A 7 0.88 -34.28 102.71
CA SER A 7 0.79 -34.98 101.44
C SER A 7 -0.63 -35.45 101.18
N VAL A 8 -1.08 -35.43 99.92
CA VAL A 8 -2.13 -36.34 99.44
C VAL A 8 -1.55 -37.11 98.25
N VAL A 9 -1.47 -38.42 98.42
CA VAL A 9 -1.16 -39.40 97.38
C VAL A 9 -2.45 -39.65 96.60
N VAL A 10 -2.43 -39.50 95.28
CA VAL A 10 -3.42 -40.11 94.39
C VAL A 10 -2.68 -41.04 93.44
N LEU A 11 -3.17 -42.28 93.42
CA LEU A 11 -2.64 -43.46 92.74
C LEU A 11 -2.32 -43.23 91.26
N LEU A 12 -1.15 -43.73 90.87
CA LEU A 12 -0.82 -44.13 89.50
C LEU A 12 -1.79 -45.22 89.03
N THR A 13 -2.56 -44.93 87.98
CA THR A 13 -3.02 -45.94 87.03
C THR A 13 -2.07 -45.93 85.85
N PHE A 14 -1.19 -46.94 85.80
CA PHE A 14 -0.45 -47.31 84.60
C PHE A 14 -1.46 -47.79 83.55
N VAL A 15 -1.74 -46.97 82.54
CA VAL A 15 -2.13 -47.50 81.23
C VAL A 15 -0.84 -47.77 80.48
N ALA A 16 -0.54 -49.05 80.32
CA ALA A 16 0.55 -49.51 79.49
C ALA A 16 0.27 -49.16 78.01
N GLY A 17 1.24 -48.49 77.39
CA GLY A 17 1.58 -48.67 75.97
C GLY A 17 0.62 -48.10 74.92
N ALA A 18 0.49 -46.79 74.82
CA ALA A 18 0.44 -46.16 73.49
C ALA A 18 1.89 -45.94 73.06
N ARG A 19 2.30 -46.53 71.93
CA ARG A 19 3.62 -46.28 71.33
C ARG A 19 3.85 -44.76 71.23
N ALA A 20 5.09 -44.32 71.42
CA ALA A 20 5.49 -42.99 70.98
C ALA A 20 4.98 -42.82 69.53
N ASP A 21 4.03 -41.90 69.34
CA ASP A 21 3.34 -41.69 68.07
C ASP A 21 4.36 -41.59 66.91
N ASP A 22 4.10 -42.29 65.80
CA ASP A 22 4.92 -42.31 64.58
C ASP A 22 4.95 -40.92 63.87
N TRP A 23 5.30 -39.85 64.57
CA TRP A 23 5.53 -38.54 63.96
C TRP A 23 6.79 -38.60 63.10
N PRO A 24 6.76 -38.06 61.87
CA PRO A 24 7.93 -38.07 61.01
C PRO A 24 9.08 -37.18 61.51
N VAL A 25 8.82 -36.30 62.49
CA VAL A 25 9.80 -35.39 63.13
C VAL A 25 9.50 -35.23 64.61
N ALA A 26 10.50 -34.79 65.39
CA ALA A 26 10.33 -34.58 66.82
C ALA A 26 9.24 -33.54 67.16
N ARG A 27 8.52 -33.76 68.26
CA ARG A 27 7.55 -32.82 68.86
C ARG A 27 8.12 -32.23 70.14
N GLY A 28 7.79 -30.98 70.47
CA GLY A 28 8.21 -30.36 71.73
C GLY A 28 7.87 -28.88 71.85
N PRO A 29 7.89 -28.30 73.07
CA PRO A 29 7.52 -26.91 73.28
C PRO A 29 8.50 -25.94 72.61
N SER A 30 7.98 -24.80 72.15
CA SER A 30 8.79 -23.70 71.62
C SER A 30 9.44 -22.89 72.76
N ARG A 31 10.70 -22.47 72.56
CA ARG A 31 11.46 -21.61 73.48
C ARG A 31 11.54 -20.16 73.02
N GLU A 32 10.57 -19.70 72.23
CA GLU A 32 10.54 -18.33 71.72
C GLU A 32 10.46 -17.32 72.90
N PRO A 33 11.32 -16.28 72.95
CA PRO A 33 11.33 -15.32 74.06
C PRO A 33 10.06 -14.46 74.14
N LEU A 34 9.48 -14.13 72.98
CA LEU A 34 8.29 -13.30 72.84
C LEU A 34 7.27 -14.02 71.97
N PRO A 35 6.61 -15.08 72.49
CA PRO A 35 5.70 -15.89 71.70
C PRO A 35 4.46 -15.10 71.30
N TYR A 36 4.18 -15.04 70.00
CA TYR A 36 2.91 -14.51 69.52
C TYR A 36 1.75 -15.44 69.93
N ARG A 37 0.62 -14.85 70.30
CA ARG A 37 -0.64 -15.55 70.55
C ARG A 37 -1.72 -14.93 69.68
N TYR A 38 -2.37 -15.77 68.88
CA TYR A 38 -3.48 -15.35 68.03
C TYR A 38 -4.65 -14.82 68.89
N ASP A 39 -5.25 -13.71 68.45
CA ASP A 39 -6.45 -13.11 69.03
C ASP A 39 -7.46 -12.83 67.90
N ALA A 40 -8.68 -13.37 68.03
CA ALA A 40 -9.74 -13.21 67.03
C ALA A 40 -10.11 -11.76 66.72
N ARG A 41 -9.85 -10.82 67.65
CA ARG A 41 -10.07 -9.38 67.44
C ARG A 41 -9.24 -8.82 66.27
N VAL A 42 -8.13 -9.46 65.94
CA VAL A 42 -7.26 -9.04 64.83
C VAL A 42 -7.96 -9.12 63.47
N LEU A 43 -8.98 -9.98 63.33
CA LEU A 43 -9.75 -10.08 62.08
C LEU A 43 -10.49 -8.79 61.73
N LYS A 44 -10.82 -7.96 62.74
CA LYS A 44 -11.48 -6.65 62.54
C LYS A 44 -10.54 -5.59 61.96
N THR A 45 -9.23 -5.81 62.01
CA THR A 45 -8.22 -4.85 61.49
C THR A 45 -7.80 -5.18 60.06
N ILE A 46 -8.26 -6.30 59.48
CA ILE A 46 -7.92 -6.69 58.12
C ILE A 46 -8.81 -5.91 57.14
N PRO A 47 -8.24 -5.29 56.08
CA PRO A 47 -9.03 -4.64 55.04
C PRO A 47 -10.04 -5.59 54.40
N ARG A 48 -11.28 -5.13 54.16
CA ARG A 48 -12.35 -5.96 53.58
C ARG A 48 -11.98 -6.53 52.21
N ASP A 49 -11.35 -5.72 51.36
CA ASP A 49 -10.85 -6.15 50.04
C ASP A 49 -9.89 -7.35 50.13
N VAL A 50 -9.10 -7.46 51.20
CA VAL A 50 -8.23 -8.63 51.41
C VAL A 50 -9.02 -9.88 51.76
N LEU A 51 -10.06 -9.74 52.58
CA LEU A 51 -10.92 -10.86 52.97
C LEU A 51 -11.77 -11.35 51.80
N ASP A 52 -12.23 -10.43 50.95
CA ASP A 52 -13.13 -10.73 49.84
C ASP A 52 -12.37 -11.17 48.57
N ASP A 53 -11.24 -10.54 48.24
CA ASP A 53 -10.53 -10.74 46.96
C ASP A 53 -9.27 -11.64 47.04
N SER A 54 -8.75 -11.91 48.24
CA SER A 54 -7.59 -12.80 48.41
C SER A 54 -8.03 -14.22 48.74
N ALA A 55 -7.32 -15.22 48.21
CA ALA A 55 -7.60 -16.61 48.52
C ALA A 55 -7.30 -16.96 49.99
N ALA A 56 -6.30 -16.30 50.58
CA ALA A 56 -5.88 -16.44 51.97
C ALA A 56 -5.19 -15.15 52.45
N CYS A 57 -5.00 -15.01 53.75
CA CYS A 57 -4.14 -13.99 54.35
C CYS A 57 -3.37 -14.55 55.54
N VAL A 58 -2.11 -14.17 55.66
CA VAL A 58 -1.25 -14.49 56.81
C VAL A 58 -1.53 -13.45 57.90
N LEU A 59 -1.98 -13.90 59.06
CA LEU A 59 -2.27 -13.05 60.21
C LEU A 59 -1.00 -12.75 61.01
N TYR A 60 -0.09 -13.71 61.06
CA TYR A 60 1.21 -13.58 61.70
C TYR A 60 2.25 -14.40 60.95
N SER A 61 3.40 -13.80 60.68
CA SER A 61 4.63 -14.49 60.28
C SER A 61 5.74 -14.02 61.21
N GLY A 62 6.51 -14.94 61.76
CA GLY A 62 7.57 -14.61 62.71
C GLY A 62 8.72 -15.59 62.61
N THR A 63 9.96 -15.07 62.60
CA THR A 63 11.17 -15.90 62.76
C THR A 63 12.08 -15.31 63.84
N THR A 64 12.48 -16.15 64.79
CA THR A 64 13.39 -15.78 65.89
C THR A 64 14.62 -16.68 65.89
N HIS A 65 15.80 -16.09 65.78
CA HIS A 65 17.09 -16.76 65.92
C HIS A 65 17.65 -16.55 67.32
N LEU A 66 18.02 -17.64 67.99
CA LEU A 66 18.66 -17.62 69.30
C LEU A 66 20.09 -18.15 69.14
N LEU A 67 21.07 -17.23 69.08
CA LEU A 67 22.45 -17.59 68.83
C LEU A 67 23.17 -17.95 70.14
N GLU A 68 23.83 -19.10 70.14
CA GLU A 68 24.71 -19.54 71.22
C GLU A 68 26.16 -19.03 70.99
N PRO A 69 26.99 -18.91 72.05
CA PRO A 69 28.38 -18.46 71.91
C PRO A 69 29.20 -19.29 70.92
N ASP A 70 28.95 -20.60 70.86
CA ASP A 70 29.65 -21.56 70.01
C ASP A 70 29.22 -21.53 68.53
N GLY A 71 28.27 -20.66 68.17
CA GLY A 71 27.74 -20.53 66.81
C GLY A 71 26.52 -21.38 66.50
N THR A 72 26.02 -22.17 67.45
CA THR A 72 24.72 -22.85 67.28
C THR A 72 23.61 -21.81 67.14
N ASP A 73 22.73 -22.00 66.16
CA ASP A 73 21.51 -21.23 65.97
C ASP A 73 20.28 -22.11 66.29
N VAL A 74 19.36 -21.54 67.07
CA VAL A 74 18.02 -22.10 67.26
C VAL A 74 17.03 -21.14 66.61
N GLY A 75 16.68 -21.44 65.36
CA GLY A 75 15.68 -20.74 64.58
C GLY A 75 14.28 -21.23 64.92
N ILE A 76 13.39 -20.32 65.30
CA ILE A 76 11.99 -20.62 65.64
C ILE A 76 11.11 -19.84 64.69
N SER A 77 10.31 -20.54 63.89
CA SER A 77 9.38 -19.94 62.94
C SER A 77 7.94 -20.22 63.32
N HIS A 78 7.07 -19.24 63.10
CA HIS A 78 5.67 -19.27 63.48
C HIS A 78 4.82 -18.56 62.43
N GLU A 79 3.84 -19.25 61.88
CA GLU A 79 2.89 -18.70 60.92
C GLU A 79 1.45 -19.01 61.36
N VAL A 80 0.57 -18.01 61.22
CA VAL A 80 -0.88 -18.14 61.42
C VAL A 80 -1.57 -17.64 60.17
N THR A 81 -2.32 -18.50 59.48
CA THR A 81 -2.88 -18.19 58.16
C THR A 81 -4.36 -18.51 58.09
N ARG A 82 -5.13 -17.56 57.57
CA ARG A 82 -6.57 -17.64 57.37
C ARG A 82 -6.91 -17.95 55.90
N LEU A 83 -7.86 -18.85 55.68
CA LEU A 83 -8.35 -19.24 54.35
C LEU A 83 -9.67 -18.56 54.01
N ASN A 84 -9.65 -17.68 52.99
CA ASN A 84 -10.75 -16.76 52.69
C ASN A 84 -11.71 -17.29 51.61
N SER A 85 -11.34 -18.34 50.88
CA SER A 85 -12.20 -18.92 49.83
C SER A 85 -11.93 -20.41 49.64
N ARG A 86 -12.80 -21.09 48.87
CA ARG A 86 -12.59 -22.49 48.49
C ARG A 86 -11.28 -22.69 47.71
N LYS A 87 -10.95 -21.77 46.80
CA LYS A 87 -9.65 -21.74 46.11
C LYS A 87 -8.49 -21.58 47.10
N GLY A 88 -8.70 -20.84 48.19
CA GLY A 88 -7.75 -20.73 49.29
C GLY A 88 -7.46 -22.07 49.94
N ILE A 89 -8.50 -22.85 50.24
CA ILE A 89 -8.37 -24.21 50.79
C ILE A 89 -7.64 -25.12 49.81
N ASP A 90 -8.04 -25.11 48.53
CA ASP A 90 -7.41 -26.00 47.54
C ASP A 90 -5.93 -25.66 47.30
N ARG A 91 -5.54 -24.37 47.44
CA ARG A 91 -4.17 -23.90 47.20
C ARG A 91 -3.26 -23.91 48.43
N TYR A 92 -3.81 -23.59 49.61
CA TYR A 92 -3.05 -23.36 50.86
C TYR A 92 -3.46 -24.30 52.00
N GLY A 93 -4.36 -25.26 51.76
CA GLY A 93 -4.77 -26.26 52.75
C GLY A 93 -3.69 -27.25 53.14
N GLU A 94 -2.53 -27.22 52.47
CA GLU A 94 -1.31 -27.89 52.89
C GLU A 94 -0.19 -26.90 53.14
N TYR A 95 0.45 -26.99 54.29
CA TYR A 95 1.66 -26.22 54.60
C TYR A 95 2.89 -26.95 54.09
N ARG A 96 3.67 -26.28 53.25
CA ARG A 96 4.83 -26.88 52.54
C ARG A 96 6.12 -26.05 52.71
N SER A 97 6.13 -25.04 53.58
CA SER A 97 7.26 -24.10 53.70
C SER A 97 8.38 -24.56 54.65
N ILE A 98 8.21 -25.71 55.34
CA ILE A 98 9.22 -26.23 56.26
C ILE A 98 10.21 -27.08 55.47
N ILE A 99 11.40 -26.54 55.25
CA ILE A 99 12.53 -27.19 54.57
C ILE A 99 13.74 -27.14 55.51
N PHE A 100 14.50 -28.23 55.58
CA PHE A 100 15.69 -28.33 56.43
C PHE A 100 16.68 -29.37 55.88
N ASP A 101 17.97 -29.20 56.17
CA ASP A 101 19.01 -30.18 55.84
C ASP A 101 19.13 -31.18 56.99
N PRO A 102 18.68 -32.45 56.84
CA PRO A 102 18.72 -33.42 57.93
C PRO A 102 20.13 -33.76 58.42
N MET A 103 21.19 -33.36 57.72
CA MET A 103 22.58 -33.57 58.15
C MET A 103 23.04 -32.58 59.22
N TYR A 104 22.54 -31.35 59.21
CA TYR A 104 22.94 -30.28 60.15
C TYR A 104 21.80 -29.80 61.04
N ASP A 105 20.57 -29.91 60.55
CA ASP A 105 19.39 -29.37 61.16
C ASP A 105 18.66 -30.44 61.95
N LYS A 106 18.34 -30.11 63.20
CA LYS A 106 17.37 -30.84 63.99
C LYS A 106 16.04 -30.10 63.99
N LEU A 107 15.09 -30.60 63.20
CA LEU A 107 13.72 -30.06 63.14
C LEU A 107 12.87 -30.59 64.31
N THR A 108 12.14 -29.67 64.96
CA THR A 108 11.10 -29.97 65.96
C THR A 108 9.82 -29.22 65.57
N LEU A 109 8.73 -29.95 65.33
CA LEU A 109 7.42 -29.35 65.10
C LEU A 109 6.79 -28.99 66.46
N ASN A 110 6.66 -27.70 66.75
CA ASN A 110 6.18 -27.22 68.05
C ASN A 110 4.66 -27.17 68.13
N GLU A 111 3.99 -26.68 67.09
CA GLU A 111 2.54 -26.51 67.03
C GLU A 111 2.06 -26.73 65.59
N ALA A 112 0.91 -27.39 65.44
CA ALA A 112 0.23 -27.55 64.16
C ALA A 112 -1.25 -27.81 64.45
N ARG A 113 -2.13 -26.86 64.13
CA ARG A 113 -3.55 -26.92 64.49
C ARG A 113 -4.43 -26.09 63.57
N ILE A 114 -5.72 -26.40 63.54
CA ILE A 114 -6.78 -25.61 62.91
C ILE A 114 -7.55 -24.88 64.01
N ILE A 115 -7.84 -23.61 63.79
CA ILE A 115 -8.71 -22.77 64.60
C ILE A 115 -9.96 -22.51 63.75
N LYS A 116 -11.09 -23.09 64.15
CA LYS A 116 -12.38 -22.96 63.48
C LYS A 116 -12.98 -21.58 63.76
N ALA A 117 -13.95 -21.15 62.95
CA ALA A 117 -14.58 -19.84 63.07
C ALA A 117 -15.27 -19.58 64.43
N ASP A 118 -15.73 -20.63 65.11
CA ASP A 118 -16.33 -20.60 66.46
C ASP A 118 -15.27 -20.58 67.58
N GLY A 119 -13.98 -20.61 67.25
CA GLY A 119 -12.86 -20.67 68.18
C GLY A 119 -12.47 -22.09 68.59
N LYS A 120 -13.15 -23.14 68.11
CA LYS A 120 -12.77 -24.52 68.38
C LYS A 120 -11.40 -24.83 67.78
N ILE A 121 -10.52 -25.43 68.59
CA ILE A 121 -9.20 -25.88 68.14
C ILE A 121 -9.27 -27.35 67.74
N VAL A 122 -8.76 -27.68 66.55
CA VAL A 122 -8.57 -29.05 66.07
C VAL A 122 -7.08 -29.30 65.91
N PRO A 123 -6.45 -30.12 66.77
CA PRO A 123 -5.03 -30.42 66.66
C PRO A 123 -4.74 -31.29 65.42
N ILE A 124 -3.55 -31.14 64.84
CA ILE A 124 -3.09 -32.04 63.78
C ILE A 124 -2.55 -33.34 64.38
N GLU A 125 -2.91 -34.46 63.75
CA GLU A 125 -2.40 -35.81 64.05
C GLU A 125 -1.23 -36.18 63.12
N ALA A 126 -0.37 -37.11 63.56
CA ALA A 126 0.81 -37.58 62.82
C ALA A 126 0.48 -38.04 61.39
N LYS A 127 -0.67 -38.69 61.17
CA LYS A 127 -1.11 -39.20 59.85
C LYS A 127 -1.26 -38.14 58.76
N HIS A 128 -1.40 -36.87 59.15
CA HIS A 128 -1.53 -35.74 58.22
C HIS A 128 -0.21 -35.04 57.93
N VAL A 129 0.90 -35.53 58.50
CA VAL A 129 2.23 -34.95 58.35
C VAL A 129 3.09 -35.92 57.57
N HIS A 130 3.71 -35.42 56.51
CA HIS A 130 4.53 -36.22 55.60
C HIS A 130 5.90 -35.59 55.45
N LEU A 131 6.94 -36.40 55.59
CA LEU A 131 8.30 -36.02 55.27
C LEU A 131 8.65 -36.55 53.88
N ARG A 132 9.14 -35.68 53.01
CA ARG A 132 9.57 -36.05 51.65
C ARG A 132 10.84 -35.33 51.26
N ASP A 133 11.51 -35.82 50.22
CA ASP A 133 12.60 -35.09 49.58
C ASP A 133 12.07 -33.84 48.88
N VAL A 134 12.83 -32.75 48.94
CA VAL A 134 12.59 -31.62 48.03
C VAL A 134 12.81 -32.11 46.59
N VAL A 135 11.94 -31.69 45.67
CA VAL A 135 12.06 -32.07 44.26
C VAL A 135 13.44 -31.64 43.75
N THR A 136 14.20 -32.60 43.24
CA THR A 136 15.50 -32.37 42.62
C THR A 136 15.33 -32.31 41.10
N ASP A 137 16.23 -31.56 40.45
CA ASP A 137 16.29 -31.45 39.00
C ASP A 137 17.53 -32.20 38.47
N PHE A 138 17.62 -32.45 37.16
CA PHE A 138 18.69 -33.27 36.56
C PHE A 138 20.11 -32.71 36.76
N GLN A 139 20.24 -31.43 37.12
CA GLN A 139 21.50 -30.73 37.41
C GLN A 139 21.65 -30.26 38.86
N VAL A 140 20.59 -30.29 39.66
CA VAL A 140 20.59 -29.78 41.05
C VAL A 140 20.07 -30.85 41.98
N TYR A 141 20.98 -31.45 42.74
CA TYR A 141 20.69 -32.49 43.71
C TYR A 141 20.57 -31.87 45.09
N ASN A 142 19.34 -31.54 45.47
CA ASN A 142 19.01 -31.08 46.81
C ASN A 142 18.77 -32.28 47.75
N GLN A 143 19.45 -32.31 48.90
CA GLN A 143 19.28 -33.34 49.94
C GLN A 143 18.36 -32.88 51.09
N ASP A 144 17.87 -31.64 51.02
CA ASP A 144 16.91 -31.09 51.97
C ASP A 144 15.63 -31.94 52.02
N LYS A 145 15.08 -32.05 53.23
CA LYS A 145 13.77 -32.64 53.46
C LYS A 145 12.73 -31.54 53.57
N GLN A 146 11.54 -31.80 53.05
CA GLN A 146 10.37 -30.97 53.20
C GLN A 146 9.35 -31.66 54.11
N LEU A 147 8.94 -30.97 55.17
CA LEU A 147 7.82 -31.39 56.02
C LEU A 147 6.52 -30.77 55.47
N VAL A 148 5.61 -31.63 55.04
CA VAL A 148 4.28 -31.25 54.53
C VAL A 148 3.23 -31.54 55.59
N ILE A 149 2.38 -30.57 55.89
CA ILE A 149 1.26 -30.71 56.83
C ILE A 149 -0.04 -30.49 56.07
N SER A 150 -0.87 -31.53 55.94
CA SER A 150 -2.18 -31.43 55.30
C SER A 150 -3.26 -31.17 56.35
N PHE A 151 -4.00 -30.07 56.24
CA PHE A 151 -5.03 -29.73 57.23
C PHE A 151 -6.40 -30.34 56.83
N PRO A 152 -6.93 -31.31 57.59
CA PRO A 152 -8.19 -31.96 57.25
C PRO A 152 -9.41 -31.08 57.56
N ASN A 153 -10.51 -31.29 56.83
CA ASN A 153 -11.81 -30.66 57.11
C ASN A 153 -11.77 -29.13 57.26
N LEU A 154 -10.98 -28.46 56.41
CA LEU A 154 -10.95 -27.00 56.30
C LEU A 154 -12.23 -26.46 55.67
N GLN A 155 -12.75 -25.38 56.26
CA GLN A 155 -13.87 -24.59 55.77
C GLN A 155 -13.43 -23.15 55.49
N VAL A 156 -14.17 -22.45 54.63
CA VAL A 156 -13.91 -21.03 54.34
C VAL A 156 -14.17 -20.24 55.62
N GLY A 157 -13.15 -19.56 56.14
CA GLY A 157 -13.22 -19.04 57.52
C GLY A 157 -12.08 -19.50 58.39
N ASP A 158 -11.69 -20.77 58.22
CA ASP A 158 -10.76 -21.43 59.12
C ASP A 158 -9.35 -20.84 59.04
N ILE A 159 -8.65 -20.98 60.15
CA ILE A 159 -7.27 -20.55 60.32
C ILE A 159 -6.45 -21.79 60.64
N TYR A 160 -5.24 -21.89 60.10
CA TYR A 160 -4.24 -22.83 60.61
C TYR A 160 -3.10 -22.07 61.29
N GLU A 161 -2.48 -22.72 62.27
CA GLU A 161 -1.30 -22.24 62.97
C GLU A 161 -0.22 -23.33 62.92
N VAL A 162 0.98 -22.92 62.49
CA VAL A 162 2.15 -23.80 62.40
C VAL A 162 3.33 -23.12 63.09
N LYS A 163 3.99 -23.85 63.97
CA LYS A 163 5.19 -23.40 64.66
C LYS A 163 6.23 -24.50 64.69
N TRP A 164 7.46 -24.20 64.34
CA TRP A 164 8.55 -25.17 64.35
C TRP A 164 9.87 -24.53 64.77
N THR A 165 10.78 -25.37 65.23
CA THR A 165 12.13 -25.01 65.65
C THR A 165 13.13 -25.81 64.82
N VAL A 166 14.08 -25.13 64.20
CA VAL A 166 15.26 -25.73 63.58
C VAL A 166 16.45 -25.37 64.46
N ARG A 167 17.14 -26.39 64.99
CA ARG A 167 18.43 -26.20 65.66
C ARG A 167 19.53 -26.63 64.71
N ASN A 168 20.43 -25.71 64.37
CA ASN A 168 21.55 -25.95 63.47
C ASN A 168 22.86 -25.54 64.17
N LYS A 169 23.93 -26.27 63.90
CA LYS A 169 25.29 -25.79 64.10
C LYS A 169 26.10 -25.99 62.82
N THR A 170 26.17 -24.96 61.98
CA THR A 170 26.89 -24.99 60.70
C THR A 170 28.39 -24.81 60.93
N PRO A 171 29.22 -25.87 60.82
CA PRO A 171 30.66 -25.75 61.07
C PRO A 171 31.33 -24.82 60.05
N GLU A 172 30.80 -24.78 58.82
CA GLU A 172 31.30 -23.92 57.76
C GLU A 172 31.28 -22.45 58.17
N PHE A 173 30.39 -21.94 59.02
CA PHE A 173 30.40 -20.52 59.39
C PHE A 173 31.41 -20.14 60.47
N ALA A 174 32.21 -21.11 60.97
CA ALA A 174 33.27 -20.87 61.95
C ALA A 174 32.80 -20.06 63.18
N GLY A 175 31.57 -20.32 63.64
CA GLY A 175 30.97 -19.61 64.78
C GLY A 175 30.27 -18.30 64.44
N HIS A 176 30.27 -17.84 63.19
CA HIS A 176 29.49 -16.69 62.75
C HIS A 176 28.07 -17.08 62.34
N PHE A 177 27.19 -16.08 62.24
CA PHE A 177 25.79 -16.20 61.82
C PHE A 177 25.52 -15.25 60.67
N TYR A 178 24.68 -15.68 59.74
CA TYR A 178 24.19 -14.89 58.63
C TYR A 178 22.75 -15.30 58.31
N SER A 179 21.90 -14.33 57.96
CA SER A 179 20.55 -14.61 57.46
C SER A 179 20.04 -13.48 56.57
N ARG A 180 19.18 -13.85 55.61
CA ARG A 180 18.34 -12.93 54.83
C ARG A 180 16.89 -13.22 55.17
N TYR A 181 16.17 -12.18 55.54
CA TYR A 181 14.74 -12.26 55.80
C TYR A 181 13.99 -11.34 54.83
N THR A 182 12.90 -11.84 54.25
CA THR A 182 11.99 -11.04 53.44
C THR A 182 10.71 -10.80 54.23
N PHE A 183 10.31 -9.54 54.39
CA PHE A 183 9.06 -9.18 55.04
C PHE A 183 7.90 -9.15 54.04
N GLY A 184 6.83 -9.87 54.36
CA GLY A 184 5.63 -10.06 53.55
C GLY A 184 5.66 -11.39 52.77
N ASP A 185 4.68 -11.56 51.89
CA ASP A 185 4.57 -12.70 50.99
C ASP A 185 4.26 -12.21 49.56
N ASP A 186 4.76 -12.91 48.54
CA ASP A 186 4.55 -12.53 47.14
C ASP A 186 3.10 -12.78 46.66
N SER A 187 2.35 -13.62 47.36
CA SER A 187 1.08 -14.18 46.91
C SER A 187 -0.11 -13.76 47.77
N VAL A 188 0.10 -13.52 49.06
CA VAL A 188 -0.95 -13.16 50.03
C VAL A 188 -0.60 -11.94 50.85
N PHE A 189 -1.62 -11.34 51.46
CA PHE A 189 -1.44 -10.27 52.43
C PHE A 189 -0.89 -10.83 53.74
N VAL A 190 0.04 -10.09 54.37
CA VAL A 190 0.60 -10.40 55.70
C VAL A 190 0.29 -9.26 56.65
N LEU A 191 -0.49 -9.55 57.70
CA LEU A 191 -0.95 -8.55 58.65
C LEU A 191 0.16 -8.09 59.60
N ARG A 192 0.93 -9.02 60.15
CA ARG A 192 2.05 -8.74 61.05
C ARG A 192 3.20 -9.68 60.71
N ASP A 193 4.38 -9.10 60.52
CA ASP A 193 5.59 -9.83 60.17
C ASP A 193 6.76 -9.37 61.04
N GLU A 194 7.46 -10.32 61.65
CA GLU A 194 8.48 -10.07 62.67
C GLU A 194 9.72 -10.93 62.47
N TYR A 195 10.88 -10.32 62.66
CA TYR A 195 12.15 -11.00 62.64
C TYR A 195 12.97 -10.63 63.88
N ARG A 196 13.55 -11.63 64.53
CA ARG A 196 14.27 -11.42 65.79
C ARG A 196 15.59 -12.17 65.81
N VAL A 197 16.61 -11.54 66.37
CA VAL A 197 17.92 -12.18 66.59
C VAL A 197 18.40 -11.85 68.00
N ARG A 198 18.57 -12.87 68.83
CA ARG A 198 19.19 -12.77 70.15
C ARG A 198 20.68 -13.12 70.03
N LEU A 199 21.55 -12.17 70.35
CA LEU A 199 22.99 -12.32 70.30
C LEU A 199 23.59 -12.53 71.71
N PRO A 200 24.63 -13.39 71.82
CA PRO A 200 25.44 -13.47 73.02
C PRO A 200 26.34 -12.23 73.18
N LYS A 201 26.78 -11.95 74.42
CA LYS A 201 27.56 -10.76 74.83
C LYS A 201 28.75 -10.42 73.92
N ASN A 202 29.42 -11.44 73.37
CA ASN A 202 30.68 -11.31 72.64
C ASN A 202 30.53 -11.16 71.13
N LYS A 203 29.30 -11.05 70.60
CA LYS A 203 29.06 -10.92 69.15
C LYS A 203 28.39 -9.59 68.82
N VAL A 204 28.75 -9.06 67.65
CA VAL A 204 28.16 -7.84 67.08
C VAL A 204 27.35 -8.24 65.85
N LEU A 205 26.16 -7.66 65.69
CA LEU A 205 25.31 -7.88 64.51
C LEU A 205 25.41 -6.67 63.57
N LYS A 206 25.89 -6.91 62.35
CA LYS A 206 25.73 -6.00 61.21
C LYS A 206 24.38 -6.27 60.57
N HIS A 207 23.66 -5.22 60.20
CA HIS A 207 22.36 -5.36 59.55
C HIS A 207 22.04 -4.23 58.59
N LYS A 208 21.25 -4.53 57.56
CA LYS A 208 20.74 -3.55 56.59
C LYS A 208 19.33 -3.91 56.17
N VAL A 209 18.45 -2.92 56.15
CA VAL A 209 17.11 -3.02 55.55
C VAL A 209 17.20 -2.53 54.12
N ILE A 210 16.65 -3.30 53.18
CA ILE A 210 16.71 -3.06 51.74
C ILE A 210 15.27 -2.89 51.21
N ASN A 211 15.08 -1.95 50.29
CA ASN A 211 13.80 -1.63 49.64
C ASN A 211 12.64 -1.27 50.59
N GLY A 212 12.95 -0.53 51.66
CA GLY A 212 11.94 0.09 52.52
C GLY A 212 12.43 0.29 53.95
N SER A 213 11.48 0.30 54.89
CA SER A 213 11.75 0.48 56.31
C SER A 213 10.97 -0.52 57.15
N VAL A 214 11.57 -0.90 58.28
CA VAL A 214 10.96 -1.73 59.32
C VAL A 214 11.25 -1.13 60.68
N ASN A 215 10.36 -1.34 61.64
CA ASN A 215 10.58 -0.87 63.00
C ASN A 215 11.59 -1.77 63.70
N LEU A 216 12.72 -1.21 64.16
CA LEU A 216 13.75 -1.92 64.92
C LEU A 216 13.71 -1.50 66.38
N VAL A 217 13.53 -2.47 67.27
CA VAL A 217 13.71 -2.32 68.71
C VAL A 217 14.85 -3.22 69.16
N VAL A 218 15.86 -2.64 69.81
CA VAL A 218 16.96 -3.40 70.42
C VAL A 218 16.78 -3.36 71.93
N THR A 219 16.71 -4.54 72.54
CA THR A 219 16.64 -4.68 74.00
C THR A 219 17.86 -5.44 74.49
N GLU A 220 18.37 -5.07 75.66
CA GLU A 220 19.49 -5.74 76.30
C GLU A 220 19.03 -6.28 77.65
N LYS A 221 19.22 -7.57 77.88
CA LYS A 221 18.87 -8.24 79.15
C LYS A 221 19.91 -9.29 79.47
N ASP A 222 20.40 -9.29 80.72
CA ASP A 222 21.43 -10.21 81.20
C ASP A 222 22.73 -10.17 80.34
N GLY A 223 22.95 -9.04 79.64
CA GLY A 223 24.01 -8.75 78.66
C GLY A 223 23.84 -9.42 77.29
N GLU A 224 22.76 -10.12 77.04
CA GLU A 224 22.38 -10.54 75.68
C GLU A 224 21.59 -9.42 75.00
N LYS A 225 21.79 -9.24 73.70
CA LYS A 225 21.06 -8.24 72.89
C LYS A 225 20.02 -8.94 72.02
N LEU A 226 18.77 -8.54 72.14
CA LEU A 226 17.68 -8.97 71.27
C LEU A 226 17.34 -7.84 70.31
N TYR A 227 17.63 -8.06 69.03
CA TYR A 227 17.19 -7.22 67.93
C TYR A 227 15.83 -7.71 67.45
N HIS A 228 14.85 -6.81 67.36
CA HIS A 228 13.49 -7.12 66.95
C HIS A 228 13.06 -6.16 65.84
N TRP A 229 12.93 -6.68 64.62
CA TRP A 229 12.36 -5.99 63.49
C TRP A 229 10.91 -6.39 63.30
N SER A 230 10.05 -5.41 63.00
CA SER A 230 8.62 -5.66 62.80
C SER A 230 8.03 -4.75 61.73
N THR A 231 7.02 -5.27 61.02
CA THR A 231 6.18 -4.51 60.11
C THR A 231 4.76 -5.04 60.12
N THR A 232 3.81 -4.25 59.61
CA THR A 232 2.40 -4.64 59.53
C THR A 232 1.80 -4.27 58.18
N HIS A 233 0.66 -4.88 57.86
CA HIS A 233 -0.17 -4.60 56.68
C HIS A 233 0.60 -4.69 55.35
N ARG A 234 1.43 -5.73 55.19
CA ARG A 234 2.17 -5.98 53.95
C ARG A 234 1.23 -6.58 52.91
N ARG A 235 0.92 -5.81 51.86
CA ARG A 235 0.20 -6.33 50.70
C ARG A 235 1.11 -7.22 49.86
N ARG A 236 0.49 -8.20 49.17
CA ARG A 236 1.17 -9.04 48.19
C ARG A 236 1.84 -8.19 47.11
N LEU A 237 2.94 -8.69 46.55
CA LEU A 237 3.56 -8.05 45.38
C LEU A 237 2.64 -8.11 44.16
N PRO A 238 2.61 -7.06 43.31
CA PRO A 238 1.94 -7.12 42.01
C PRO A 238 2.48 -8.27 41.15
N ARG A 239 1.57 -9.03 40.52
CA ARG A 239 1.91 -10.09 39.56
C ARG A 239 1.93 -9.51 38.16
N GLU A 240 2.97 -8.75 37.87
CA GLU A 240 3.18 -8.09 36.58
C GLU A 240 4.32 -8.80 35.83
N GLU A 241 4.14 -9.01 34.52
CA GLU A 241 5.18 -9.54 33.64
C GLU A 241 6.26 -8.48 33.35
N GLU A 242 7.45 -8.92 32.94
CA GLU A 242 8.60 -8.05 32.61
C GLU A 242 8.84 -6.98 33.69
N ARG A 243 8.81 -7.39 34.96
CA ARG A 243 9.10 -6.53 36.12
C ARG A 243 10.57 -6.67 36.53
N PRO A 244 11.12 -5.70 37.28
CA PRO A 244 12.40 -5.88 37.94
C PRO A 244 12.47 -7.16 38.77
N SER A 245 13.68 -7.58 39.11
CA SER A 245 13.92 -8.72 39.99
C SER A 245 13.07 -8.61 41.25
N ARG A 246 12.56 -9.75 41.76
CA ARG A 246 11.77 -9.77 43.02
C ARG A 246 12.57 -9.15 44.16
N GLU A 247 13.88 -9.35 44.12
CA GLU A 247 14.82 -8.93 45.15
C GLU A 247 15.01 -7.40 45.17
N GLU A 248 14.72 -6.69 44.08
CA GLU A 248 14.71 -5.22 44.04
C GLU A 248 13.41 -4.60 44.61
N VAL A 249 12.34 -5.38 44.72
CA VAL A 249 11.03 -4.88 45.17
C VAL A 249 10.62 -5.41 46.55
N ARG A 250 11.19 -6.55 46.96
CA ARG A 250 10.95 -7.15 48.27
C ARG A 250 11.59 -6.30 49.37
N LEU A 251 10.85 -6.09 50.46
CA LEU A 251 11.39 -5.51 51.68
C LEU A 251 12.23 -6.57 52.38
N GLN A 252 13.54 -6.36 52.44
CA GLN A 252 14.47 -7.36 52.94
C GLN A 252 15.29 -6.84 54.12
N LEU A 253 15.76 -7.77 54.94
CA LEU A 253 16.72 -7.53 56.00
C LEU A 253 17.86 -8.54 55.85
N MET A 254 19.08 -8.03 55.73
CA MET A 254 20.29 -8.83 55.79
C MET A 254 20.92 -8.63 57.16
N VAL A 255 21.29 -9.72 57.83
CA VAL A 255 21.98 -9.69 59.12
C VAL A 255 23.20 -10.60 59.09
N SER A 256 24.28 -10.18 59.75
CA SER A 256 25.53 -10.95 59.80
C SER A 256 26.33 -10.65 61.07
N THR A 257 27.00 -11.65 61.62
CA THR A 257 27.99 -11.47 62.70
C THR A 257 29.43 -11.54 62.21
N PHE A 258 29.67 -11.54 60.90
CA PHE A 258 31.01 -11.32 60.37
C PHE A 258 31.41 -9.85 60.57
N PRO A 259 32.59 -9.58 61.17
CA PRO A 259 32.95 -8.22 61.54
C PRO A 259 33.37 -7.35 60.35
N SER A 260 33.92 -7.95 59.29
CA SER A 260 34.41 -7.26 58.10
C SER A 260 34.52 -8.18 56.88
N TRP A 261 34.73 -7.60 55.69
CA TRP A 261 34.95 -8.36 54.46
C TRP A 261 36.29 -9.12 54.49
N GLU A 262 37.31 -8.61 55.16
CA GLU A 262 38.58 -9.33 55.37
C GLU A 262 38.39 -10.59 56.20
N ALA A 263 37.45 -10.58 57.16
CA ALA A 263 37.09 -11.79 57.91
C ALA A 263 36.45 -12.86 57.00
N ILE A 264 35.62 -12.45 56.03
CA ILE A 264 35.08 -13.33 54.97
C ILE A 264 36.21 -13.89 54.09
N GLY A 265 37.20 -13.07 53.74
CA GLY A 265 38.38 -13.51 52.97
C GLY A 265 39.17 -14.61 53.67
N LYS A 266 39.57 -14.37 54.93
CA LYS A 266 40.26 -15.37 55.78
C LYS A 266 39.43 -16.64 55.97
N TRP A 267 38.13 -16.48 56.16
CA TRP A 267 37.19 -17.58 56.25
C TRP A 267 37.19 -18.43 54.96
N LYS A 268 37.03 -17.82 53.79
CA LYS A 268 37.09 -18.53 52.50
C LYS A 268 38.44 -19.19 52.25
N GLN A 269 39.54 -18.55 52.65
CA GLN A 269 40.87 -19.14 52.54
C GLN A 269 40.97 -20.43 53.38
N THR A 270 40.36 -20.44 54.57
CA THR A 270 40.33 -21.62 55.45
C THR A 270 39.57 -22.77 54.80
N LEU A 271 38.40 -22.49 54.21
CA LEU A 271 37.62 -23.49 53.47
C LEU A 271 38.40 -24.07 52.27
N ARG A 272 39.20 -23.23 51.61
CA ARG A 272 39.91 -23.59 50.37
C ARG A 272 41.35 -24.04 50.55
N LYS A 273 41.84 -24.22 51.78
CA LYS A 273 43.26 -24.47 52.08
C LYS A 273 43.85 -25.64 51.26
N ASP A 274 43.05 -26.69 51.03
CA ASP A 274 43.46 -27.90 50.31
C ASP A 274 43.06 -27.88 48.81
N CYS A 275 42.46 -26.79 48.33
CA CYS A 275 41.91 -26.66 46.97
C CYS A 275 42.79 -25.89 45.98
N TRP A 276 43.98 -25.46 46.41
CA TRP A 276 44.95 -24.74 45.55
C TRP A 276 46.08 -25.60 45.00
N LYS A 277 46.15 -26.89 45.41
CA LYS A 277 47.21 -27.80 44.98
C LYS A 277 47.01 -28.22 43.52
N CYS A 278 47.98 -27.91 42.67
CA CYS A 278 48.10 -28.53 41.36
C CYS A 278 48.69 -29.94 41.52
N THR A 279 47.91 -30.98 41.22
CA THR A 279 48.40 -32.37 41.24
C THR A 279 49.04 -32.73 39.89
N PRO A 280 49.89 -33.77 39.82
CA PRO A 280 50.49 -34.19 38.54
C PRO A 280 49.46 -34.47 37.44
N GLU A 281 48.26 -34.95 37.79
CA GLU A 281 47.18 -35.20 36.83
C GLU A 281 46.64 -33.90 36.23
N ILE A 282 46.49 -32.85 37.05
CA ILE A 282 46.07 -31.52 36.58
C ILE A 282 47.15 -30.92 35.70
N SER A 283 48.42 -30.96 36.14
CA SER A 283 49.56 -30.42 35.39
C SER A 283 49.67 -31.07 34.00
N ARG A 284 49.52 -32.40 33.89
CA ARG A 284 49.48 -33.10 32.58
C ARG A 284 48.38 -32.59 31.65
N VAL A 285 47.17 -32.38 32.16
CA VAL A 285 46.06 -31.82 31.37
C VAL A 285 46.39 -30.40 30.92
N VAL A 286 46.95 -29.58 31.81
CA VAL A 286 47.37 -28.21 31.49
C VAL A 286 48.42 -28.21 30.37
N GLU A 287 49.45 -29.04 30.47
CA GLU A 287 50.48 -29.20 29.44
C GLU A 287 49.90 -29.66 28.10
N GLU A 288 48.98 -30.61 28.11
CA GLU A 288 48.32 -31.12 26.91
C GLU A 288 47.46 -30.04 26.23
N VAL A 289 46.60 -29.36 27.00
CA VAL A 289 45.68 -28.34 26.48
C VAL A 289 46.43 -27.10 25.98
N THR A 290 47.52 -26.73 26.64
CA THR A 290 48.32 -25.55 26.29
C THR A 290 49.45 -25.83 25.29
N ARG A 291 49.65 -27.10 24.89
CA ARG A 291 50.68 -27.51 23.92
C ARG A 291 50.63 -26.68 22.64
N GLY A 292 51.79 -26.17 22.23
CA GLY A 292 51.96 -25.37 21.02
C GLY A 292 51.41 -23.94 21.09
N LYS A 293 50.81 -23.51 22.20
CA LYS A 293 50.29 -22.15 22.39
C LYS A 293 51.36 -21.30 23.08
N GLN A 294 51.67 -20.15 22.52
CA GLN A 294 52.73 -19.28 23.03
C GLN A 294 52.14 -18.13 23.84
N ALA A 295 51.12 -17.46 23.31
CA ALA A 295 50.55 -16.28 23.95
C ALA A 295 49.78 -16.68 25.23
N PRO A 296 49.95 -15.95 26.36
CA PRO A 296 49.25 -16.26 27.60
C PRO A 296 47.72 -16.31 27.44
N ILE A 297 47.19 -15.41 26.59
CA ILE A 297 45.76 -15.35 26.26
C ILE A 297 45.24 -16.61 25.57
N GLU A 298 46.03 -17.22 24.67
CA GLU A 298 45.65 -18.43 23.96
C GLU A 298 45.60 -19.64 24.90
N LYS A 299 46.52 -19.69 25.87
CA LYS A 299 46.54 -20.72 26.91
C LYS A 299 45.32 -20.58 27.83
N ALA A 300 45.00 -19.37 28.29
CA ALA A 300 43.84 -19.11 29.13
C ALA A 300 42.52 -19.50 28.44
N LYS A 301 42.35 -19.13 27.17
CA LYS A 301 41.21 -19.54 26.34
C LYS A 301 41.08 -21.05 26.25
N ALA A 302 42.18 -21.73 25.94
CA ALA A 302 42.20 -23.18 25.76
C ALA A 302 41.78 -23.91 27.05
N LEU A 303 42.31 -23.50 28.20
CA LEU A 303 41.94 -24.06 29.50
C LEU A 303 40.46 -23.79 29.84
N THR A 304 39.98 -22.57 29.57
CA THR A 304 38.58 -22.19 29.81
C THR A 304 37.62 -23.06 28.99
N TYR A 305 37.86 -23.18 27.69
CA TYR A 305 37.03 -24.02 26.82
C TYR A 305 37.11 -25.49 27.20
N TRP A 306 38.29 -25.97 27.57
CA TRP A 306 38.46 -27.33 28.01
C TRP A 306 37.64 -27.62 29.27
N VAL A 307 37.66 -26.75 30.29
CA VAL A 307 36.83 -26.91 31.49
C VAL A 307 35.35 -26.93 31.13
N ARG A 308 34.88 -25.96 30.33
CA ARG A 308 33.46 -25.87 29.89
C ARG A 308 32.98 -27.09 29.11
N GLN A 309 33.86 -27.72 28.32
CA GLN A 309 33.53 -28.88 27.47
C GLN A 309 33.70 -30.22 28.19
N ASN A 310 34.58 -30.31 29.19
CA ASN A 310 34.96 -31.57 29.83
C ASN A 310 34.55 -31.68 31.30
N VAL A 311 33.94 -30.64 31.88
CA VAL A 311 33.41 -30.66 33.24
C VAL A 311 31.94 -30.23 33.21
N ARG A 312 31.04 -31.19 33.42
CA ARG A 312 29.60 -30.97 33.41
C ARG A 312 29.17 -30.22 34.67
N TYR A 313 28.31 -29.21 34.52
CA TYR A 313 27.71 -28.56 35.67
C TYR A 313 26.79 -29.53 36.44
N LEU A 314 27.05 -29.68 37.73
CA LEU A 314 26.25 -30.48 38.64
C LEU A 314 26.30 -29.85 40.03
N SER A 315 25.23 -29.17 40.42
CA SER A 315 25.09 -28.63 41.76
C SER A 315 24.74 -29.76 42.73
N ARG A 316 25.72 -30.15 43.56
CA ARG A 316 25.55 -31.14 44.62
C ARG A 316 26.29 -30.69 45.87
N ALA A 317 25.56 -30.10 46.80
CA ALA A 317 26.08 -29.85 48.15
C ALA A 317 25.99 -31.16 48.95
N HIS A 318 26.96 -32.07 48.78
CA HIS A 318 27.07 -33.24 49.66
C HIS A 318 27.86 -32.85 50.91
N GLY A 319 27.43 -33.29 52.09
CA GLY A 319 28.23 -33.16 53.29
C GLY A 319 28.44 -31.71 53.75
N GLY A 320 27.47 -30.82 53.45
CA GLY A 320 27.50 -29.38 53.72
C GLY A 320 28.68 -28.63 53.19
N LEU A 321 29.19 -29.02 52.01
CA LEU A 321 30.14 -28.26 51.21
C LEU A 321 29.44 -27.13 50.44
N GLY A 322 28.54 -26.38 51.10
CA GLY A 322 27.78 -25.31 50.46
C GLY A 322 28.70 -24.19 49.96
N TYR A 323 29.71 -23.85 50.77
CA TYR A 323 30.68 -22.80 50.49
C TYR A 323 32.09 -23.33 50.15
N THR A 324 32.39 -24.56 50.56
CA THR A 324 33.68 -25.22 50.32
C THR A 324 33.68 -25.94 48.96
N PRO A 325 34.57 -25.62 48.01
CA PRO A 325 34.67 -26.39 46.77
C PRO A 325 35.26 -27.78 47.01
N HIS A 326 34.90 -28.74 46.18
CA HIS A 326 35.60 -30.02 46.08
C HIS A 326 37.04 -29.79 45.63
N GLN A 327 37.94 -30.72 45.98
CA GLN A 327 39.34 -30.58 45.59
C GLN A 327 39.46 -30.68 44.06
N PRO A 328 40.27 -29.83 43.39
CA PRO A 328 40.35 -29.78 41.93
C PRO A 328 40.63 -31.13 41.25
N HIS A 329 41.43 -32.00 41.87
CA HIS A 329 41.73 -33.31 41.31
C HIS A 329 40.50 -34.24 41.32
N GLN A 330 39.59 -34.08 42.28
CA GLN A 330 38.32 -34.81 42.34
C GLN A 330 37.38 -34.30 41.27
N VAL A 331 37.27 -32.99 41.08
CA VAL A 331 36.48 -32.38 39.99
C VAL A 331 36.99 -32.85 38.63
N LEU A 332 38.31 -32.88 38.45
CA LEU A 332 38.97 -33.40 37.25
C LEU A 332 38.65 -34.90 37.01
N ALA A 333 38.75 -35.73 38.05
CA ALA A 333 38.48 -37.16 37.96
C ALA A 333 36.98 -37.44 37.67
N ASN A 334 36.09 -36.71 38.35
CA ASN A 334 34.65 -36.89 38.26
C ASN A 334 34.04 -36.33 36.97
N ARG A 335 34.70 -35.34 36.35
CA ARG A 335 34.18 -34.62 35.16
C ARG A 335 32.86 -33.91 35.39
N TYR A 336 32.58 -33.56 36.65
CA TYR A 336 31.47 -32.71 37.02
C TYR A 336 31.79 -31.91 38.28
N GLY A 337 31.08 -30.80 38.46
CA GLY A 337 31.16 -29.94 39.65
C GLY A 337 30.23 -28.74 39.50
N ASP A 338 29.99 -28.03 40.58
CA ASP A 338 29.18 -26.80 40.59
C ASP A 338 30.02 -25.57 40.21
N CYS A 339 29.48 -24.36 40.40
CA CYS A 339 30.15 -23.11 40.00
C CYS A 339 31.45 -22.89 40.76
N LYS A 340 31.49 -23.15 42.08
CA LYS A 340 32.72 -22.95 42.88
C LYS A 340 33.77 -24.02 42.54
N ASP A 341 33.35 -25.24 42.24
CA ASP A 341 34.23 -26.35 41.86
C ASP A 341 34.95 -26.08 40.53
N GLN A 342 34.20 -25.72 39.49
CA GLN A 342 34.74 -25.50 38.15
C GLN A 342 35.68 -24.30 38.09
N VAL A 343 35.28 -23.19 38.73
CA VAL A 343 36.10 -21.98 38.79
C VAL A 343 37.37 -22.23 39.60
N GLN A 344 37.31 -23.00 40.71
CA GLN A 344 38.49 -23.37 41.48
C GLN A 344 39.46 -24.25 40.67
N LEU A 345 38.96 -25.22 39.91
CA LEU A 345 39.78 -26.02 38.99
C LEU A 345 40.46 -25.15 37.93
N LEU A 346 39.70 -24.28 37.27
CA LEU A 346 40.25 -23.37 36.26
C LEU A 346 41.30 -22.42 36.85
N ALA A 347 41.08 -21.91 38.05
CA ALA A 347 42.04 -21.05 38.74
C ALA A 347 43.37 -21.76 39.01
N VAL A 348 43.34 -23.02 39.45
CA VAL A 348 44.55 -23.83 39.64
C VAL A 348 45.26 -24.08 38.31
N MET A 349 44.52 -24.42 37.25
CA MET A 349 45.08 -24.61 35.91
C MET A 349 45.73 -23.34 35.34
N MET A 350 45.14 -22.16 35.57
CA MET A 350 45.71 -20.88 35.14
C MET A 350 46.96 -20.50 35.94
N ARG A 351 46.95 -20.72 37.26
CA ARG A 351 48.12 -20.45 38.11
C ARG A 351 49.31 -21.34 37.75
N GLU A 352 49.09 -22.59 37.34
CA GLU A 352 50.13 -23.51 36.88
C GLU A 352 50.94 -22.95 35.70
N ILE A 353 50.28 -22.22 34.79
CA ILE A 353 50.94 -21.56 33.65
C ILE A 353 51.40 -20.14 33.93
N GLY A 354 51.42 -19.73 35.21
CA GLY A 354 51.88 -18.42 35.66
C GLY A 354 50.87 -17.27 35.47
N LEU A 355 49.60 -17.57 35.19
CA LEU A 355 48.57 -16.54 35.06
C LEU A 355 47.88 -16.26 36.40
N PRO A 356 47.63 -14.98 36.74
CA PRO A 356 46.97 -14.64 37.98
C PRO A 356 45.46 -14.88 37.88
N ALA A 357 44.93 -15.75 38.74
CA ALA A 357 43.52 -16.13 38.73
C ALA A 357 42.89 -16.01 40.13
N TRP A 358 41.73 -15.35 40.18
CA TRP A 358 41.03 -15.00 41.42
C TRP A 358 39.55 -15.36 41.35
N LEU A 359 39.03 -15.87 42.48
CA LEU A 359 37.64 -16.32 42.58
C LEU A 359 36.75 -15.15 42.99
N VAL A 360 35.65 -14.97 42.26
CA VAL A 360 34.65 -13.95 42.49
C VAL A 360 33.35 -14.61 42.91
N THR A 361 32.65 -14.01 43.87
CA THR A 361 31.32 -14.45 44.28
C THR A 361 30.32 -13.31 44.12
N LEU A 362 29.17 -13.63 43.55
CA LEU A 362 28.08 -12.71 43.28
C LEU A 362 26.73 -13.38 43.52
N GLY A 363 25.66 -12.59 43.55
CA GLY A 363 24.31 -13.12 43.32
C GLY A 363 23.86 -12.80 41.91
N THR A 364 23.28 -13.79 41.25
CA THR A 364 22.65 -13.60 39.94
C THR A 364 21.47 -12.62 40.04
N GLN A 365 20.99 -12.10 38.90
CA GLN A 365 19.98 -11.04 38.86
C GLN A 365 18.75 -11.26 39.76
N ASP A 366 18.22 -12.49 39.79
CA ASP A 366 17.01 -12.84 40.55
C ASP A 366 17.27 -13.37 41.97
N ASP A 367 18.54 -13.50 42.38
CA ASP A 367 18.91 -13.97 43.72
C ASP A 367 19.22 -12.83 44.69
N GLY A 368 19.42 -11.60 44.20
CA GLY A 368 19.75 -10.41 44.99
C GLY A 368 21.18 -9.95 44.79
N GLN A 369 21.62 -8.93 45.54
CA GLN A 369 22.94 -8.31 45.39
C GLN A 369 23.81 -8.50 46.65
N VAL A 370 25.13 -8.48 46.46
CA VAL A 370 26.06 -8.45 47.58
C VAL A 370 25.90 -7.07 48.22
N GLU A 371 25.56 -7.01 49.51
CA GLU A 371 25.36 -5.76 50.23
C GLU A 371 26.67 -5.31 50.89
N PRO A 372 27.34 -4.25 50.38
CA PRO A 372 28.64 -3.81 50.90
C PRO A 372 28.64 -3.48 52.39
N ASP A 373 27.52 -3.00 52.93
CA ASP A 373 27.39 -2.59 54.34
C ASP A 373 27.25 -3.79 55.31
N VAL A 374 26.98 -4.99 54.79
CA VAL A 374 26.77 -6.21 55.59
C VAL A 374 27.75 -7.30 55.14
N PRO A 375 28.98 -7.33 55.70
CA PRO A 375 29.94 -8.38 55.43
C PRO A 375 29.31 -9.75 55.67
N SER A 376 29.20 -10.56 54.63
CA SER A 376 28.49 -11.82 54.69
C SER A 376 29.04 -12.83 53.68
N PRO A 377 28.86 -14.14 53.92
CA PRO A 377 29.29 -15.17 52.98
C PRO A 377 28.39 -15.26 51.75
N TRP A 378 27.34 -14.44 51.66
CA TRP A 378 26.26 -14.60 50.70
C TRP A 378 26.67 -14.31 49.27
N GLY A 379 26.23 -15.18 48.37
CA GLY A 379 26.28 -15.09 46.93
C GLY A 379 25.82 -16.43 46.37
N SER A 380 25.03 -16.41 45.31
CA SER A 380 24.46 -17.61 44.70
C SER A 380 25.33 -18.21 43.60
N HIS A 381 26.31 -17.47 43.10
CA HIS A 381 27.14 -17.88 41.98
C HIS A 381 28.62 -17.50 42.14
N ALA A 382 29.49 -18.26 41.47
CA ALA A 382 30.93 -18.07 41.49
C ALA A 382 31.50 -18.04 40.06
N ILE A 383 32.39 -17.08 39.80
CA ILE A 383 33.07 -16.87 38.51
C ILE A 383 34.55 -16.57 38.73
N LEU A 384 35.34 -16.52 37.65
CA LEU A 384 36.77 -16.21 37.67
C LEU A 384 37.04 -14.79 37.17
N TRP A 385 38.01 -14.14 37.80
CA TRP A 385 38.63 -12.92 37.29
C TRP A 385 40.13 -13.17 37.08
N THR A 386 40.67 -12.73 35.94
CA THR A 386 42.10 -12.84 35.59
C THR A 386 42.57 -11.56 34.90
N HIS A 387 43.84 -11.21 35.10
CA HIS A 387 44.47 -10.05 34.49
C HIS A 387 45.60 -10.50 33.56
N ILE A 388 45.49 -10.20 32.27
CA ILE A 388 46.46 -10.62 31.23
C ILE A 388 46.76 -9.41 30.34
N ASP A 389 48.04 -9.09 30.17
CA ASP A 389 48.54 -8.03 29.28
C ASP A 389 47.84 -6.67 29.46
N GLY A 390 47.58 -6.27 30.71
CA GLY A 390 46.96 -4.98 31.04
C GLY A 390 45.43 -4.96 30.95
N LYS A 391 44.78 -6.08 30.60
CA LYS A 391 43.32 -6.20 30.53
C LYS A 391 42.77 -7.20 31.55
N ASP A 392 41.64 -6.83 32.12
CA ASP A 392 40.83 -7.67 33.00
C ASP A 392 39.84 -8.52 32.19
N TYR A 393 39.69 -9.78 32.58
CA TYR A 393 38.79 -10.74 31.94
C TYR A 393 37.90 -11.40 32.98
N TRP A 394 36.63 -11.59 32.61
CA TRP A 394 35.61 -12.19 33.46
C TRP A 394 35.12 -13.49 32.83
N ILE A 395 35.25 -14.58 33.56
CA ILE A 395 35.01 -15.92 33.01
C ILE A 395 34.02 -16.66 33.92
N ASP A 396 32.82 -16.87 33.40
CA ASP A 396 31.88 -17.82 33.97
C ASP A 396 32.11 -19.21 33.36
N THR A 397 32.47 -20.21 34.16
CA THR A 397 32.67 -21.58 33.66
C THR A 397 31.36 -22.32 33.40
N THR A 398 30.22 -21.79 33.83
CA THR A 398 28.91 -22.46 33.76
C THR A 398 28.12 -22.16 32.50
N VAL A 399 28.53 -21.15 31.72
CA VAL A 399 27.97 -20.85 30.39
C VAL A 399 28.67 -21.62 29.27
N ALA A 400 28.18 -22.83 29.01
CA ALA A 400 28.63 -23.64 27.89
C ALA A 400 28.41 -22.90 26.55
N LEU A 401 29.29 -23.17 25.56
CA LEU A 401 29.23 -22.63 24.18
C LEU A 401 29.39 -21.11 24.04
N ALA A 402 29.64 -20.38 25.13
CA ALA A 402 29.96 -18.96 25.09
C ALA A 402 31.44 -18.70 24.77
N ALA A 403 31.75 -17.48 24.30
CA ALA A 403 33.12 -16.98 24.23
C ALA A 403 33.78 -16.99 25.63
N TRP A 404 35.10 -17.09 25.72
CA TRP A 404 35.78 -17.25 27.01
C TRP A 404 35.58 -16.04 27.97
N ASP A 405 35.73 -14.81 27.48
CA ASP A 405 35.49 -13.53 28.19
C ASP A 405 34.02 -13.10 28.02
N PHE A 406 33.12 -13.94 28.53
CA PHE A 406 31.68 -13.75 28.43
C PHE A 406 31.04 -13.95 29.80
N LEU A 407 30.11 -13.05 30.11
CA LEU A 407 29.20 -13.18 31.25
C LEU A 407 27.76 -13.09 30.73
N PRO A 408 26.87 -13.99 31.15
CA PRO A 408 25.46 -13.89 30.82
C PRO A 408 24.85 -12.64 31.48
N ARG A 409 23.69 -12.18 30.98
CA ARG A 409 23.00 -10.99 31.53
C ARG A 409 22.82 -11.05 33.05
N ALA A 410 22.48 -12.22 33.59
CA ALA A 410 22.23 -12.41 35.01
C ALA A 410 23.45 -12.10 35.90
N ASP A 411 24.65 -12.15 35.32
CA ASP A 411 25.93 -11.92 36.02
C ASP A 411 26.52 -10.55 35.71
N ARG A 412 25.81 -9.69 34.97
CA ARG A 412 26.25 -8.33 34.62
C ARG A 412 25.65 -7.30 35.56
N ASP A 413 26.37 -6.19 35.71
CA ASP A 413 26.02 -5.11 36.64
C ASP A 413 25.77 -5.57 38.10
N ARG A 414 26.45 -6.63 38.54
CA ARG A 414 26.35 -7.21 39.88
C ARG A 414 27.44 -6.69 40.80
N GLN A 415 27.08 -6.36 42.03
CA GLN A 415 28.04 -6.15 43.10
C GLN A 415 28.59 -7.51 43.53
N THR A 416 29.91 -7.62 43.60
CA THR A 416 30.61 -8.88 43.89
C THR A 416 31.65 -8.66 44.97
N TYR A 417 32.13 -9.76 45.54
CA TYR A 417 33.35 -9.77 46.32
C TYR A 417 34.35 -10.76 45.72
N LEU A 418 35.52 -10.23 45.37
CA LEU A 418 36.66 -10.94 44.81
C LEU A 418 37.60 -11.34 45.94
N THR A 419 38.02 -12.60 45.93
CA THR A 419 38.99 -13.15 46.90
C THR A 419 40.38 -13.28 46.27
N LYS A 420 41.30 -12.41 46.72
CA LYS A 420 42.72 -12.46 46.40
C LYS A 420 43.47 -12.98 47.63
N ASP A 421 43.52 -14.30 47.72
CA ASP A 421 44.01 -15.00 48.91
C ASP A 421 43.22 -14.59 50.16
N ALA A 422 43.81 -13.85 51.11
CA ALA A 422 43.10 -13.33 52.29
C ALA A 422 42.48 -11.92 52.08
N GLU A 423 42.86 -11.21 51.02
CA GLU A 423 42.34 -9.88 50.69
C GLU A 423 40.98 -10.01 49.97
N VAL A 424 40.01 -9.20 50.36
CA VAL A 424 38.72 -9.11 49.68
C VAL A 424 38.58 -7.74 49.02
N ARG A 425 38.18 -7.74 47.75
CA ARG A 425 37.83 -6.51 47.02
C ARG A 425 36.38 -6.56 46.60
N LEU A 426 35.64 -5.52 46.93
CA LEU A 426 34.29 -5.32 46.40
C LEU A 426 34.41 -4.69 45.01
N VAL A 427 33.95 -5.41 44.00
CA VAL A 427 34.04 -4.99 42.60
C VAL A 427 32.71 -5.23 41.89
N LYS A 428 32.40 -4.42 40.89
CA LYS A 428 31.19 -4.58 40.08
C LYS A 428 31.55 -5.27 38.76
N THR A 429 30.79 -6.28 38.36
CA THR A 429 30.92 -6.84 37.00
C THR A 429 30.55 -5.77 35.96
N PRO A 430 31.09 -5.81 34.74
CA PRO A 430 30.75 -4.82 33.73
C PRO A 430 29.25 -4.82 33.41
N ALA A 431 28.73 -3.68 32.96
CA ALA A 431 27.32 -3.56 32.58
C ALA A 431 27.04 -4.32 31.27
N PHE A 432 25.84 -4.88 31.10
CA PHE A 432 25.40 -5.44 29.82
C PHE A 432 25.00 -4.31 28.88
N THR A 433 25.59 -4.22 27.70
CA THR A 433 25.33 -3.14 26.72
C THR A 433 24.71 -3.68 25.43
N ALA A 434 24.25 -2.78 24.55
CA ALA A 434 23.70 -3.17 23.25
C ALA A 434 24.71 -3.94 22.37
N ASP A 435 26.01 -3.74 22.57
CA ASP A 435 27.06 -4.43 21.80
C ASP A 435 27.20 -5.90 22.20
N ASP A 436 26.80 -6.25 23.43
CA ASP A 436 26.79 -7.62 23.95
C ASP A 436 25.66 -8.46 23.32
N TYR A 437 24.65 -7.83 22.70
CA TYR A 437 23.59 -8.50 21.93
C TYR A 437 23.36 -7.78 20.60
N ARG A 438 24.09 -8.21 19.56
CA ARG A 438 24.02 -7.62 18.23
C ARG A 438 23.65 -8.64 17.15
N ILE A 439 22.73 -8.24 16.28
CA ILE A 439 22.32 -9.01 15.10
C ILE A 439 22.48 -8.15 13.85
N GLU A 440 23.14 -8.71 12.84
CA GLU A 440 23.27 -8.12 11.51
C GLU A 440 22.65 -9.02 10.46
N GLN A 441 21.84 -8.44 9.57
CA GLN A 441 21.21 -9.17 8.49
C GLN A 441 21.27 -8.39 7.19
N THR A 442 21.62 -9.08 6.10
CA THR A 442 21.40 -8.59 4.74
C THR A 442 20.43 -9.53 4.05
N THR A 443 19.31 -8.99 3.55
CA THR A 443 18.25 -9.77 2.90
C THR A 443 18.02 -9.23 1.50
N ARG A 444 18.33 -10.04 0.48
CA ARG A 444 17.91 -9.77 -0.90
C ARG A 444 16.49 -10.28 -1.08
N VAL A 445 15.57 -9.42 -1.48
CA VAL A 445 14.14 -9.73 -1.64
C VAL A 445 13.75 -9.53 -3.10
N ALA A 446 13.42 -10.60 -3.81
CA ALA A 446 12.89 -10.55 -5.16
C ALA A 446 11.36 -10.68 -5.13
N ILE A 447 10.64 -9.61 -5.45
CA ILE A 447 9.17 -9.60 -5.46
C ILE A 447 8.66 -10.00 -6.84
N GLN A 448 7.90 -11.10 -6.87
CA GLN A 448 7.39 -11.74 -8.07
C GLN A 448 6.11 -11.07 -8.61
N PRO A 449 5.72 -11.31 -9.89
CA PRO A 449 4.51 -10.74 -10.47
C PRO A 449 3.20 -11.16 -9.79
N ASP A 450 3.18 -12.17 -8.94
CA ASP A 450 2.01 -12.60 -8.14
C ASP A 450 2.01 -12.01 -6.72
N GLY A 451 3.02 -11.19 -6.38
CA GLY A 451 3.20 -10.61 -5.05
C GLY A 451 3.92 -11.52 -4.04
N THR A 452 4.42 -12.68 -4.47
CA THR A 452 5.27 -13.54 -3.63
C THR A 452 6.68 -12.94 -3.50
N SER A 453 7.24 -12.95 -2.29
CA SER A 453 8.64 -12.58 -2.06
C SER A 453 9.52 -13.81 -2.00
N ARG A 454 10.65 -13.79 -2.71
CA ARG A 454 11.74 -14.75 -2.55
C ARG A 454 12.93 -14.06 -1.91
N CYS A 455 13.36 -14.59 -0.77
CA CYS A 455 14.32 -13.95 0.10
C CYS A 455 15.59 -14.78 0.23
N GLN A 456 16.74 -14.14 0.08
CA GLN A 456 18.05 -14.69 0.42
C GLN A 456 18.66 -13.83 1.53
N ARG A 457 18.77 -14.41 2.72
CA ARG A 457 19.26 -13.74 3.93
C ARG A 457 20.62 -14.27 4.32
N ARG A 458 21.50 -13.36 4.69
CA ARG A 458 22.72 -13.64 5.43
C ARG A 458 22.61 -13.00 6.80
N ALA A 459 22.67 -13.79 7.85
CA ALA A 459 22.58 -13.34 9.23
C ALA A 459 23.88 -13.61 9.99
N THR A 460 24.32 -12.63 10.76
CA THR A 460 25.48 -12.70 11.66
C THR A 460 25.03 -12.33 13.07
N TYR A 461 25.38 -13.17 14.05
CA TYR A 461 24.98 -13.03 15.45
C TYR A 461 26.23 -12.87 16.31
N HIS A 462 26.23 -11.87 17.20
CA HIS A 462 27.37 -11.50 18.05
C HIS A 462 27.05 -11.67 19.53
N GLY A 463 28.08 -11.87 20.36
CA GLY A 463 27.95 -11.94 21.82
C GLY A 463 26.87 -12.92 22.28
N SER A 464 25.95 -12.45 23.10
CA SER A 464 24.81 -13.21 23.61
C SER A 464 23.89 -13.73 22.50
N ALA A 465 23.72 -13.00 21.40
CA ALA A 465 22.94 -13.50 20.26
C ALA A 465 23.64 -14.70 19.58
N ALA A 466 24.98 -14.70 19.52
CA ALA A 466 25.76 -15.82 19.01
C ALA A 466 25.62 -17.05 19.92
N TRP A 467 25.69 -16.84 21.24
CA TRP A 467 25.49 -17.87 22.25
C TRP A 467 24.10 -18.52 22.15
N THR A 468 23.02 -17.73 22.05
CA THR A 468 21.66 -18.27 21.84
C THR A 468 21.54 -19.09 20.55
N ARG A 469 22.29 -18.72 19.48
CA ARG A 469 22.31 -19.52 18.24
C ARG A 469 23.08 -20.82 18.39
N ARG A 470 24.17 -20.83 19.15
CA ARG A 470 24.89 -22.07 19.47
C ARG A 470 24.03 -23.02 20.27
N ASP A 471 23.35 -22.53 21.30
CA ASP A 471 22.43 -23.34 22.10
C ASP A 471 21.36 -24.04 21.24
N LYS A 472 20.83 -23.34 20.22
CA LYS A 472 19.82 -23.88 19.29
C LYS A 472 20.38 -24.78 18.17
N TRP A 473 21.66 -24.68 17.82
CA TRP A 473 22.20 -25.29 16.59
C TRP A 473 23.38 -26.24 16.82
N TYR A 474 24.21 -26.02 17.84
CA TYR A 474 25.33 -26.90 18.16
C TYR A 474 24.81 -28.28 18.58
N ASP A 475 25.35 -29.35 17.99
CA ASP A 475 24.92 -30.75 18.19
C ASP A 475 23.43 -31.05 17.96
N VAL A 476 22.67 -30.12 17.38
CA VAL A 476 21.26 -30.33 17.00
C VAL A 476 21.18 -30.95 15.60
N PRO A 477 20.36 -31.99 15.35
CA PRO A 477 20.18 -32.53 14.00
C PRO A 477 19.66 -31.50 12.99
N ALA A 478 20.11 -31.58 11.74
CA ALA A 478 19.76 -30.61 10.69
C ALA A 478 18.24 -30.41 10.50
N GLY A 479 17.44 -31.48 10.66
CA GLY A 479 15.98 -31.42 10.58
C GLY A 479 15.34 -30.54 11.67
N GLU A 480 15.85 -30.60 12.90
CA GLU A 480 15.38 -29.78 14.02
C GLU A 480 15.83 -28.33 13.88
N ARG A 481 17.07 -28.09 13.43
CA ARG A 481 17.55 -26.73 13.09
C ARG A 481 16.63 -26.08 12.06
N ARG A 482 16.24 -26.82 11.01
CA ARG A 482 15.30 -26.35 9.98
C ARG A 482 13.92 -26.03 10.56
N ARG A 483 13.38 -26.87 11.46
CA ARG A 483 12.08 -26.60 12.12
C ARG A 483 12.14 -25.34 12.97
N SER A 484 13.21 -25.16 13.75
CA SER A 484 13.41 -23.97 14.57
C SER A 484 13.45 -22.69 13.74
N VAL A 485 14.24 -22.66 12.65
CA VAL A 485 14.30 -21.50 11.75
C VAL A 485 12.97 -21.29 11.01
N THR A 486 12.26 -22.37 10.64
CA THR A 486 10.93 -22.25 10.01
C THR A 486 9.93 -21.60 10.97
N ALA A 487 9.91 -22.00 12.24
CA ALA A 487 9.04 -21.40 13.25
C ALA A 487 9.34 -19.91 13.46
N GLU A 488 10.63 -19.52 13.50
CA GLU A 488 11.03 -18.10 13.60
C GLU A 488 10.57 -17.28 12.39
N LEU A 489 10.65 -17.82 11.17
CA LEU A 489 10.14 -17.16 9.97
C LEU A 489 8.61 -17.05 9.97
N GLN A 490 7.91 -18.06 10.50
CA GLN A 490 6.45 -18.09 10.56
C GLN A 490 5.87 -17.19 11.65
N ASP A 491 6.60 -16.95 12.74
CA ASP A 491 6.25 -15.96 13.76
C ASP A 491 6.18 -14.54 13.16
N ALA A 492 7.14 -14.21 12.29
CA ALA A 492 7.15 -12.97 11.53
C ALA A 492 6.07 -12.93 10.43
N HIS A 493 5.95 -14.00 9.66
CA HIS A 493 5.01 -14.11 8.54
C HIS A 493 4.42 -15.52 8.48
N GLY A 494 3.16 -15.70 8.90
CA GLY A 494 2.53 -17.02 9.05
C GLY A 494 2.48 -17.91 7.79
N LYS A 495 2.70 -17.37 6.59
CA LYS A 495 2.79 -18.13 5.33
C LYS A 495 4.22 -18.45 4.89
N ALA A 496 5.24 -17.97 5.61
CA ALA A 496 6.64 -18.15 5.23
C ALA A 496 7.03 -19.63 5.14
N ARG A 497 7.89 -19.94 4.16
CA ARG A 497 8.41 -21.27 3.90
C ARG A 497 9.92 -21.22 3.76
N LEU A 498 10.62 -21.98 4.59
CA LEU A 498 12.06 -22.16 4.50
C LEU A 498 12.40 -23.04 3.29
N LEU A 499 13.18 -22.52 2.36
CA LEU A 499 13.69 -23.23 1.20
C LEU A 499 15.04 -23.88 1.53
N ASN A 500 16.00 -23.07 1.99
CA ASN A 500 17.37 -23.50 2.27
C ASN A 500 17.88 -22.92 3.60
N LEU A 501 18.75 -23.67 4.28
CA LEU A 501 19.44 -23.24 5.48
C LEU A 501 20.87 -23.77 5.44
N LYS A 502 21.84 -22.86 5.47
CA LYS A 502 23.27 -23.17 5.58
C LYS A 502 23.87 -22.43 6.76
N ILE A 503 24.35 -23.16 7.75
CA ILE A 503 25.04 -22.61 8.92
C ILE A 503 26.55 -22.73 8.68
N ASP A 504 27.32 -21.70 9.04
CA ASP A 504 28.78 -21.76 9.01
C ASP A 504 29.28 -22.58 10.22
N GLU A 505 29.44 -23.89 10.02
CA GLU A 505 29.85 -24.83 11.07
C GLU A 505 31.19 -24.44 11.71
N LYS A 506 32.14 -23.86 10.96
CA LYS A 506 33.43 -23.43 11.53
C LYS A 506 33.24 -22.31 12.56
N ARG A 507 32.40 -21.33 12.24
CA ARG A 507 32.07 -20.22 13.16
C ARG A 507 31.13 -20.64 14.29
N LEU A 508 30.32 -21.67 14.07
CA LEU A 508 29.48 -22.25 15.12
C LEU A 508 30.38 -22.86 16.22
N LEU A 509 31.45 -23.55 15.81
CA LEU A 509 32.42 -24.21 16.70
C LEU A 509 33.49 -23.27 17.28
N ASP A 510 33.78 -22.14 16.63
CA ASP A 510 34.68 -21.10 17.15
C ASP A 510 33.92 -20.10 18.02
N PHE A 511 33.94 -20.30 19.34
CA PHE A 511 33.12 -19.55 20.29
C PHE A 511 33.45 -18.05 20.38
N ASP A 512 34.67 -17.65 19.99
CA ASP A 512 35.13 -16.26 19.95
C ASP A 512 34.68 -15.50 18.70
N ARG A 513 34.16 -16.21 17.69
CA ARG A 513 33.67 -15.61 16.44
C ARG A 513 32.15 -15.44 16.48
N PRO A 514 31.59 -14.52 15.69
CA PRO A 514 30.15 -14.44 15.53
C PRO A 514 29.63 -15.63 14.72
N VAL A 515 28.43 -16.12 15.05
CA VAL A 515 27.76 -17.20 14.32
C VAL A 515 27.16 -16.63 13.04
N ARG A 516 27.26 -17.37 11.92
CA ARG A 516 26.72 -16.95 10.64
C ARG A 516 25.85 -18.03 10.00
N ALA A 517 24.74 -17.61 9.37
CA ALA A 517 23.88 -18.47 8.58
C ALA A 517 23.43 -17.77 7.29
N ASP A 518 23.35 -18.53 6.20
CA ASP A 518 22.66 -18.14 4.97
C ASP A 518 21.30 -18.89 4.93
N ILE A 519 20.21 -18.15 4.76
CA ILE A 519 18.82 -18.62 4.87
C ILE A 519 18.07 -18.21 3.61
N GLU A 520 17.45 -19.15 2.92
CA GLU A 520 16.58 -18.87 1.77
C GLU A 520 15.15 -19.24 2.11
N PHE A 521 14.22 -18.35 1.85
CA PHE A 521 12.82 -18.55 2.17
C PHE A 521 11.91 -17.80 1.20
N GLU A 522 10.66 -18.21 1.12
CA GLU A 522 9.62 -17.48 0.40
C GLU A 522 8.49 -17.07 1.33
N VAL A 523 7.85 -15.95 1.01
CA VAL A 523 6.59 -15.52 1.63
C VAL A 523 5.54 -15.44 0.51
N PRO A 524 4.74 -16.51 0.33
CA PRO A 524 3.75 -16.61 -0.74
C PRO A 524 2.69 -15.52 -0.63
N LYS A 525 2.45 -14.79 -1.73
CA LYS A 525 1.47 -13.70 -1.80
C LYS A 525 1.60 -12.72 -0.63
N GLN A 526 2.82 -12.26 -0.36
CA GLN A 526 3.11 -11.26 0.66
C GLN A 526 2.46 -9.91 0.31
N PHE A 527 2.47 -9.57 -0.97
CA PHE A 527 1.85 -8.35 -1.51
C PHE A 527 0.54 -8.72 -2.20
N THR A 528 -0.58 -8.18 -1.72
CA THR A 528 -1.92 -8.53 -2.21
C THR A 528 -2.74 -7.29 -2.50
N GLY A 529 -3.72 -7.40 -3.40
CA GLY A 529 -4.58 -6.30 -3.84
C GLY A 529 -4.77 -6.33 -5.36
N GLU A 530 -5.91 -5.83 -5.84
CA GLU A 530 -6.23 -5.84 -7.28
C GLU A 530 -5.61 -4.65 -8.02
N ALA A 531 -5.84 -3.42 -7.54
CA ALA A 531 -5.33 -2.20 -8.18
C ALA A 531 -3.91 -1.83 -7.71
N THR A 532 -3.70 -1.81 -6.40
CA THR A 532 -2.40 -1.64 -5.75
C THR A 532 -2.19 -2.83 -4.83
N ARG A 533 -1.04 -3.49 -4.96
CA ARG A 533 -0.66 -4.57 -4.06
C ARG A 533 0.09 -4.00 -2.88
N GLU A 534 -0.50 -4.16 -1.72
CA GLU A 534 0.06 -3.68 -0.47
C GLU A 534 0.64 -4.85 0.32
N GLY A 535 1.77 -4.58 0.96
CA GLY A 535 2.44 -5.52 1.84
C GLY A 535 3.56 -4.83 2.60
N SER A 536 3.99 -5.42 3.71
CA SER A 536 5.06 -4.89 4.54
C SER A 536 6.31 -5.77 4.52
N LEU A 537 7.48 -5.14 4.60
CA LEU A 537 8.77 -5.82 4.71
C LEU A 537 9.29 -5.78 6.15
N THR A 538 8.92 -6.77 6.97
CA THR A 538 9.41 -6.91 8.35
C THR A 538 9.40 -8.36 8.81
N ASP A 539 10.54 -8.92 9.20
CA ASP A 539 10.60 -10.34 9.56
C ASP A 539 11.66 -10.71 10.61
N SER A 540 11.90 -9.82 11.58
CA SER A 540 12.91 -10.04 12.61
C SER A 540 12.28 -10.31 13.98
N PRO A 541 12.56 -11.48 14.60
CA PRO A 541 12.00 -11.85 15.90
C PRO A 541 12.53 -10.97 17.06
N VAL A 542 13.61 -10.21 16.86
CA VAL A 542 14.11 -9.25 17.88
C VAL A 542 13.05 -8.19 18.20
N PHE A 543 12.24 -7.82 17.20
CA PHE A 543 11.17 -6.85 17.41
C PHE A 543 9.93 -7.49 18.03
N THR A 544 9.80 -8.82 18.08
CA THR A 544 8.65 -9.46 18.74
C THR A 544 8.62 -9.08 20.23
N TRP A 545 9.77 -9.00 20.91
CA TRP A 545 9.80 -8.64 22.34
C TRP A 545 9.73 -7.13 22.58
N PHE A 546 10.26 -6.31 21.67
CA PHE A 546 10.22 -4.85 21.80
C PHE A 546 8.91 -4.22 21.31
N LEU A 547 8.28 -4.77 20.25
CA LEU A 547 7.05 -4.25 19.63
C LEU A 547 5.82 -5.13 19.87
N GLY A 548 5.98 -6.36 20.36
CA GLY A 548 4.86 -7.29 20.57
C GLY A 548 4.10 -7.08 21.88
N TYR A 549 4.64 -6.30 22.82
CA TYR A 549 3.98 -6.01 24.09
C TYR A 549 3.68 -4.52 24.22
N ASN A 550 2.40 -4.20 24.39
CA ASN A 550 1.94 -2.86 24.76
C ASN A 550 2.03 -2.72 26.28
N ILE A 551 2.76 -1.71 26.74
CA ILE A 551 2.90 -1.45 28.17
C ILE A 551 1.52 -1.12 28.79
N ASP A 552 1.13 -1.88 29.81
CA ASP A 552 -0.04 -1.56 30.64
C ASP A 552 0.27 -0.30 31.44
N LEU A 553 -0.44 0.80 31.16
CA LEU A 553 -0.23 2.09 31.82
C LEU A 553 -0.68 2.08 33.29
N GLU A 554 -1.51 1.11 33.70
CA GLU A 554 -2.00 0.97 35.08
C GLU A 554 -1.07 0.14 35.97
N ARG A 555 -0.06 -0.51 35.38
CA ARG A 555 0.91 -1.32 36.13
C ARG A 555 1.63 -0.49 37.21
N ARG A 556 1.98 -1.14 38.31
CA ARG A 556 2.53 -0.50 39.51
C ARG A 556 4.05 -0.54 39.55
N LEU A 557 4.67 -1.60 39.04
CA LEU A 557 6.12 -1.77 39.01
C LEU A 557 6.69 -1.21 37.71
N ALA A 558 7.96 -0.80 37.73
CA ALA A 558 8.71 -0.48 36.53
C ALA A 558 8.61 -1.61 35.49
N TYR A 559 8.68 -1.26 34.21
CA TYR A 559 8.77 -2.23 33.12
C TYR A 559 10.24 -2.46 32.77
N GLN A 560 10.65 -3.72 32.70
CA GLN A 560 12.03 -4.14 32.55
C GLN A 560 12.15 -5.02 31.30
N LEU A 561 12.63 -4.44 30.20
CA LEU A 561 12.89 -5.18 28.98
C LEU A 561 13.99 -6.25 29.17
N PRO A 562 13.98 -7.32 28.35
CA PRO A 562 14.91 -8.45 28.49
C PRO A 562 16.40 -8.16 28.27
N MET A 563 16.78 -7.14 27.51
CA MET A 563 18.17 -6.70 27.38
C MET A 563 18.30 -5.49 26.44
N PRO A 564 19.34 -4.65 26.62
CA PRO A 564 19.83 -3.77 25.57
C PRO A 564 20.21 -4.59 24.34
N PHE A 565 20.03 -4.04 23.14
CA PHE A 565 20.38 -4.74 21.90
C PHE A 565 20.67 -3.78 20.74
N GLU A 566 21.42 -4.28 19.76
CA GLU A 566 21.62 -3.65 18.46
C GLU A 566 21.15 -4.58 17.32
N SER A 567 20.31 -4.06 16.42
CA SER A 567 19.80 -4.80 15.27
C SER A 567 20.01 -3.99 13.99
N ILE A 568 20.76 -4.54 13.04
CA ILE A 568 21.07 -3.90 11.76
C ILE A 568 20.54 -4.78 10.64
N HIS A 569 19.61 -4.25 9.85
CA HIS A 569 18.97 -4.96 8.75
C HIS A 569 19.11 -4.16 7.45
N HIS A 570 19.72 -4.77 6.44
CA HIS A 570 19.83 -4.23 5.11
C HIS A 570 19.00 -5.07 4.13
N TYR A 571 17.84 -4.55 3.71
CA TYR A 571 17.05 -5.17 2.66
C TYR A 571 17.43 -4.57 1.32
N ILE A 572 17.71 -5.45 0.36
CA ILE A 572 17.91 -5.10 -1.05
C ILE A 572 16.71 -5.66 -1.79
N VAL A 573 15.72 -4.82 -2.05
CA VAL A 573 14.46 -5.20 -2.67
C VAL A 573 14.56 -4.99 -4.17
N GLU A 574 14.30 -6.04 -4.94
CA GLU A 574 14.26 -6.03 -6.40
C GLU A 574 12.85 -6.39 -6.85
N LEU A 575 12.20 -5.46 -7.54
CA LEU A 575 10.88 -5.67 -8.13
C LEU A 575 11.01 -6.35 -9.49
N SER A 576 10.13 -7.31 -9.76
CA SER A 576 9.92 -7.81 -11.11
C SER A 576 9.67 -6.66 -12.11
N PRO A 577 10.10 -6.76 -13.38
CA PRO A 577 9.71 -5.83 -14.44
C PRO A 577 8.20 -5.60 -14.54
N ALA A 578 7.39 -6.57 -14.10
CA ALA A 578 5.94 -6.48 -14.06
C ALA A 578 5.40 -5.45 -13.08
N LEU A 579 6.22 -4.98 -12.14
CA LEU A 579 5.82 -4.13 -11.02
C LEU A 579 6.63 -2.83 -10.99
N ARG A 580 5.98 -1.80 -10.46
CA ARG A 580 6.54 -0.49 -10.10
C ARG A 580 6.11 -0.12 -8.68
N LEU A 581 6.93 0.67 -7.98
CA LEU A 581 6.50 1.31 -6.75
C LEU A 581 5.43 2.35 -7.08
N ASP A 582 4.34 2.36 -6.31
CA ASP A 582 3.36 3.44 -6.34
C ASP A 582 3.94 4.70 -5.71
N VAL A 583 4.39 4.55 -4.45
CA VAL A 583 5.10 5.58 -3.68
C VAL A 583 6.28 4.92 -2.99
N ALA A 584 7.46 5.54 -3.09
CA ALA A 584 8.63 5.08 -2.36
C ALA A 584 8.48 5.42 -0.86
N PRO A 585 8.83 4.51 0.05
CA PRO A 585 8.77 4.80 1.48
C PRO A 585 9.79 5.88 1.85
N GLU A 586 9.46 6.69 2.85
CA GLU A 586 10.34 7.75 3.32
C GLU A 586 11.36 7.24 4.34
N SER A 587 12.54 7.86 4.35
CA SER A 587 13.50 7.66 5.44
C SER A 587 12.95 8.25 6.73
N GLN A 588 13.13 7.55 7.85
CA GLN A 588 12.61 7.95 9.16
C GLN A 588 13.67 7.76 10.24
N GLU A 589 13.67 8.63 11.24
CA GLU A 589 14.50 8.49 12.43
C GLU A 589 13.65 8.77 13.67
N VAL A 590 13.68 7.84 14.61
CA VAL A 590 12.99 7.92 15.89
C VAL A 590 14.04 7.85 16.98
N LYS A 591 14.09 8.84 17.86
CA LYS A 591 15.02 8.93 19.00
C LYS A 591 14.26 9.06 20.30
N SER A 592 14.79 8.44 21.35
CA SER A 592 14.36 8.61 22.74
C SER A 592 15.55 8.45 23.68
N ARG A 593 15.34 8.64 24.99
CA ARG A 593 16.37 8.36 26.01
C ARG A 593 16.67 6.87 26.20
N TRP A 594 15.84 5.97 25.67
CA TRP A 594 16.04 4.52 25.73
C TRP A 594 16.83 3.98 24.54
N GLY A 595 16.76 4.66 23.39
CA GLY A 595 17.41 4.19 22.18
C GLY A 595 16.99 4.96 20.93
N SER A 596 17.37 4.43 19.79
CA SER A 596 17.07 5.00 18.48
C SER A 596 16.71 3.93 17.45
N PHE A 597 15.84 4.31 16.52
CA PHE A 597 15.54 3.56 15.31
C PHE A 597 15.78 4.47 14.10
N LYS A 598 16.51 3.98 13.11
CA LYS A 598 16.75 4.70 11.85
C LYS A 598 16.43 3.80 10.68
N LEU A 599 15.47 4.22 9.85
CA LEU A 599 15.20 3.68 8.53
C LEU A 599 15.80 4.64 7.49
N LYS A 600 16.81 4.19 6.76
CA LYS A 600 17.28 4.88 5.56
C LYS A 600 16.76 4.14 4.33
N VAL A 601 16.06 4.87 3.48
CA VAL A 601 15.57 4.39 2.18
C VAL A 601 16.38 5.04 1.07
N ALA A 602 16.89 4.22 0.15
CA ALA A 602 17.54 4.70 -1.07
C ALA A 602 16.99 3.91 -2.26
N GLN A 603 16.48 4.61 -3.27
CA GLN A 603 16.11 4.01 -4.55
C GLN A 603 17.29 4.16 -5.52
N ASP A 604 17.60 3.11 -6.28
CA ASP A 604 18.68 3.16 -7.26
C ASP A 604 18.29 4.08 -8.43
N GLU A 605 19.03 5.16 -8.65
CA GLU A 605 18.77 6.13 -9.74
C GLU A 605 18.80 5.47 -11.12
N LYS A 606 19.63 4.44 -11.31
CA LYS A 606 19.75 3.71 -12.58
C LYS A 606 18.71 2.60 -12.72
N ASN A 607 18.16 2.13 -11.59
CA ASN A 607 17.18 1.07 -11.56
C ASN A 607 16.05 1.39 -10.57
N PRO A 608 14.97 2.07 -10.99
CA PRO A 608 13.86 2.44 -10.11
C PRO A 608 13.09 1.23 -9.53
N ARG A 609 13.40 0.01 -9.94
CA ARG A 609 12.87 -1.23 -9.37
C ARG A 609 13.71 -1.83 -8.26
N ARG A 610 14.83 -1.18 -7.92
CA ARG A 610 15.68 -1.56 -6.81
C ARG A 610 15.56 -0.54 -5.68
N LEU A 611 15.28 -1.05 -4.49
CA LEU A 611 15.13 -0.27 -3.27
C LEU A 611 16.02 -0.85 -2.18
N ASP A 612 16.90 -0.03 -1.64
CA ASP A 612 17.79 -0.36 -0.54
C ASP A 612 17.21 0.23 0.76
N LEU A 613 16.85 -0.64 1.71
CA LEU A 613 16.33 -0.27 3.03
C LEU A 613 17.36 -0.64 4.10
N HIS A 614 17.88 0.35 4.82
CA HIS A 614 18.80 0.13 5.92
C HIS A 614 18.13 0.51 7.24
N MET A 615 17.75 -0.48 8.03
CA MET A 615 17.16 -0.32 9.35
C MET A 615 18.24 -0.54 10.41
N HIS A 616 18.36 0.40 11.33
CA HIS A 616 19.26 0.31 12.49
C HIS A 616 18.48 0.63 13.76
N MET A 617 18.28 -0.38 14.60
CA MET A 617 17.70 -0.24 15.93
C MET A 617 18.79 -0.41 16.97
N ARG A 618 18.87 0.52 17.91
CA ARG A 618 19.77 0.41 19.07
C ARG A 618 19.01 0.79 20.32
N LEU A 619 18.84 -0.17 21.23
CA LEU A 619 18.22 0.02 22.54
C LEU A 619 19.30 -0.04 23.61
N GLU A 620 19.50 1.06 24.33
CA GLU A 620 20.56 1.23 25.34
C GLU A 620 20.03 1.01 26.76
N LYS A 621 18.79 1.45 27.04
CA LYS A 621 18.17 1.33 28.37
C LYS A 621 16.94 0.45 28.31
N THR A 622 16.82 -0.43 29.30
CA THR A 622 15.74 -1.43 29.37
C THR A 622 14.78 -1.22 30.53
N ARG A 623 15.12 -0.35 31.48
CA ARG A 623 14.24 -0.01 32.60
C ARG A 623 13.41 1.21 32.24
N ILE A 624 12.10 1.07 32.36
CA ILE A 624 11.13 2.14 32.16
C ILE A 624 10.40 2.34 33.49
N GLU A 625 10.53 3.52 34.08
CA GLU A 625 9.84 3.86 35.32
C GLU A 625 8.39 4.28 35.04
N ARG A 626 7.52 4.15 36.05
CA ARG A 626 6.07 4.45 35.91
C ARG A 626 5.76 5.84 35.33
N PRO A 627 6.43 6.94 35.74
CA PRO A 627 6.20 8.26 35.15
C PRO A 627 6.48 8.32 33.65
N ASP A 628 7.25 7.36 33.13
CA ASP A 628 7.80 7.38 31.78
C ASP A 628 7.04 6.46 30.80
N PHE A 629 6.06 5.68 31.27
CA PHE A 629 5.34 4.69 30.45
C PHE A 629 4.71 5.29 29.20
N ALA A 630 4.02 6.43 29.33
CA ALA A 630 3.38 7.08 28.19
C ALA A 630 4.40 7.60 27.16
N GLU A 631 5.58 8.04 27.60
CA GLU A 631 6.64 8.45 26.68
C GLU A 631 7.27 7.24 25.97
N PHE A 632 7.51 6.16 26.72
CA PHE A 632 8.05 4.92 26.16
C PHE A 632 7.08 4.25 25.17
N GLN A 633 5.78 4.25 25.47
CA GLN A 633 4.74 3.74 24.56
C GLN A 633 4.75 4.52 23.24
N ARG A 634 4.80 5.87 23.30
CA ARG A 634 4.93 6.69 22.09
C ARG A 634 6.21 6.40 21.31
N PHE A 635 7.31 6.09 22.00
CA PHE A 635 8.55 5.67 21.35
C PHE A 635 8.36 4.32 20.64
N GLN A 636 7.80 3.31 21.30
CA GLN A 636 7.48 2.01 20.69
C GLN A 636 6.55 2.15 19.48
N GLU A 637 5.48 2.93 19.59
CA GLU A 637 4.51 3.16 18.50
C GLU A 637 5.17 3.81 17.28
N LYS A 638 6.02 4.84 17.49
CA LYS A 638 6.78 5.47 16.41
C LYS A 638 7.76 4.49 15.76
N VAL A 639 8.47 3.68 16.55
CA VAL A 639 9.35 2.64 16.01
C VAL A 639 8.54 1.59 15.25
N ALA A 640 7.38 1.16 15.75
CA ALA A 640 6.52 0.19 15.07
C ALA A 640 6.03 0.70 13.72
N GLY A 641 5.61 1.97 13.64
CA GLY A 641 5.20 2.63 12.40
C GLY A 641 6.35 2.77 11.40
N ALA A 642 7.55 3.12 11.87
CA ALA A 642 8.73 3.28 11.01
C ALA A 642 9.35 1.94 10.58
N TYR A 643 9.26 0.91 11.43
CA TYR A 643 9.79 -0.43 11.15
C TYR A 643 8.93 -1.17 10.14
N ARG A 644 7.59 -1.07 10.23
CA ARG A 644 6.65 -1.65 9.27
C ARG A 644 6.64 -0.86 7.96
N VAL A 645 7.66 -1.09 7.14
CA VAL A 645 7.77 -0.46 5.82
C VAL A 645 6.73 -1.07 4.89
N TRP A 646 5.65 -0.33 4.67
CA TRP A 646 4.61 -0.65 3.70
C TRP A 646 5.06 -0.23 2.29
N LEU A 647 4.87 -1.12 1.33
CA LEU A 647 5.06 -0.82 -0.09
C LEU A 647 3.74 -1.01 -0.82
N GLY A 648 3.34 0.01 -1.58
CA GLY A 648 2.31 -0.11 -2.61
C GLY A 648 2.96 -0.43 -3.95
N LEU A 649 2.58 -1.55 -4.57
CA LEU A 649 3.10 -2.00 -5.85
C LEU A 649 1.99 -1.97 -6.91
N LYS A 650 2.27 -1.40 -8.07
CA LYS A 650 1.35 -1.37 -9.21
C LYS A 650 1.91 -2.17 -10.39
N PRO A 651 1.06 -2.81 -11.20
CA PRO A 651 1.48 -3.32 -12.50
C PRO A 651 2.12 -2.21 -13.34
N THR A 652 3.12 -2.54 -14.17
CA THR A 652 3.69 -1.56 -15.09
C THR A 652 2.68 -1.14 -16.15
N ALA A 653 2.65 0.16 -16.47
CA ALA A 653 1.91 0.75 -17.59
C ALA A 653 2.82 1.17 -18.75
N ASP A 654 4.15 1.00 -18.60
CA ASP A 654 5.15 1.42 -19.59
C ASP A 654 5.39 0.29 -20.61
N LEU A 655 5.04 0.55 -21.87
CA LEU A 655 5.19 -0.40 -22.97
C LEU A 655 6.66 -0.81 -23.20
N ALA A 656 7.64 0.01 -22.79
CA ALA A 656 9.06 -0.31 -22.89
C ALA A 656 9.47 -1.53 -22.05
N ASP A 657 8.66 -1.90 -21.04
CA ASP A 657 8.90 -3.08 -20.22
C ASP A 657 8.45 -4.39 -20.90
N ALA A 658 7.64 -4.34 -21.96
CA ALA A 658 7.07 -5.52 -22.59
C ALA A 658 8.11 -6.58 -23.05
N PRO A 659 9.27 -6.23 -23.65
CA PRO A 659 10.29 -7.22 -24.00
C PRO A 659 10.87 -7.97 -22.78
N ALA A 660 11.03 -7.28 -21.65
CA ALA A 660 11.49 -7.90 -20.41
C ALA A 660 10.44 -8.87 -19.86
N LEU A 661 9.14 -8.49 -19.92
CA LEU A 661 8.02 -9.35 -19.52
C LEU A 661 7.92 -10.60 -20.41
N GLU A 662 8.06 -10.48 -21.73
CA GLU A 662 8.06 -11.62 -22.66
C GLU A 662 9.22 -12.59 -22.38
N LYS A 663 10.41 -12.07 -22.10
CA LYS A 663 11.57 -12.89 -21.72
C LYS A 663 11.33 -13.63 -20.41
N LEU A 664 10.71 -12.97 -19.42
CA LEU A 664 10.33 -13.57 -18.14
C LEU A 664 9.32 -14.70 -18.33
N LEU A 665 8.30 -14.47 -19.16
CA LEU A 665 7.25 -15.43 -19.49
C LEU A 665 7.79 -16.67 -20.21
N THR A 666 8.85 -16.51 -21.01
CA THR A 666 9.56 -17.60 -21.69
C THR A 666 10.41 -18.43 -20.72
N ARG A 667 11.08 -17.80 -19.74
CA ARG A 667 11.90 -18.49 -18.72
C ARG A 667 11.06 -19.27 -17.70
N GLU A 668 9.99 -18.66 -17.21
CA GLU A 668 9.04 -19.27 -16.27
C GLU A 668 8.13 -20.32 -16.95
N GLY A 669 8.06 -20.28 -18.29
CA GLY A 669 7.25 -21.17 -19.09
C GLY A 669 5.75 -21.02 -18.86
N THR A 670 5.17 -19.83 -19.07
CA THR A 670 3.71 -19.57 -18.88
C THR A 670 3.12 -20.14 -17.59
N ARG A 671 3.89 -20.30 -16.50
CA ARG A 671 3.39 -20.90 -15.24
C ARG A 671 2.65 -19.90 -14.36
N ASP A 672 2.88 -18.60 -14.56
CA ASP A 672 2.23 -17.52 -13.83
C ASP A 672 1.15 -16.84 -14.70
N PRO A 673 -0.15 -17.06 -14.42
CA PRO A 673 -1.24 -16.43 -15.18
C PRO A 673 -1.30 -14.91 -14.94
N GLU A 674 -0.71 -14.40 -13.86
CA GLU A 674 -0.76 -12.99 -13.53
C GLU A 674 0.21 -12.16 -14.37
N LEU A 675 1.43 -12.66 -14.59
CA LEU A 675 2.36 -12.07 -15.55
C LEU A 675 1.74 -11.94 -16.95
N VAL A 676 0.98 -12.96 -17.39
CA VAL A 676 0.26 -12.96 -18.67
C VAL A 676 -0.77 -11.84 -18.70
N ARG A 677 -1.58 -11.70 -17.63
CA ARG A 677 -2.59 -10.62 -17.54
C ARG A 677 -1.94 -9.24 -17.57
N ILE A 678 -0.86 -9.02 -16.82
CA ILE A 678 -0.15 -7.73 -16.82
C ILE A 678 0.33 -7.39 -18.24
N LEU A 679 1.01 -8.33 -18.92
CA LEU A 679 1.50 -8.11 -20.27
C LEU A 679 0.37 -7.91 -21.30
N ALA A 680 -0.70 -8.70 -21.21
CA ALA A 680 -1.84 -8.59 -22.11
C ALA A 680 -2.59 -7.27 -21.90
N ARG A 681 -2.77 -6.82 -20.66
CA ARG A 681 -3.36 -5.52 -20.31
C ARG A 681 -2.49 -4.39 -20.86
N LEU A 682 -1.17 -4.46 -20.65
CA LEU A 682 -0.22 -3.50 -21.18
C LEU A 682 -0.33 -3.35 -22.71
N TYR A 683 -0.47 -4.46 -23.44
CA TYR A 683 -0.70 -4.41 -24.90
C TYR A 683 -2.08 -3.86 -25.28
N LEU A 684 -3.14 -4.24 -24.57
CA LEU A 684 -4.50 -3.75 -24.85
C LEU A 684 -4.62 -2.24 -24.61
N ASP A 685 -4.09 -1.75 -23.49
CA ASP A 685 -4.17 -0.35 -23.08
C ASP A 685 -3.31 0.57 -23.96
N ASN A 686 -2.34 0.01 -24.70
CA ASN A 686 -1.49 0.72 -25.66
C ASN A 686 -1.87 0.41 -27.13
N GLU A 687 -3.13 0.05 -27.41
CA GLU A 687 -3.65 -0.16 -28.77
C GLU A 687 -2.90 -1.23 -29.60
N ARG A 688 -2.35 -2.25 -28.93
CA ARG A 688 -1.66 -3.41 -29.56
C ARG A 688 -2.43 -4.72 -29.35
N PRO A 689 -3.69 -4.83 -29.79
CA PRO A 689 -4.52 -6.03 -29.54
C PRO A 689 -3.96 -7.30 -30.22
N ALA A 690 -3.21 -7.17 -31.32
CA ALA A 690 -2.57 -8.32 -31.97
C ALA A 690 -1.49 -9.00 -31.10
N ASP A 691 -0.71 -8.20 -30.37
CA ASP A 691 0.29 -8.73 -29.44
C ASP A 691 -0.37 -9.33 -28.19
N ALA A 692 -1.41 -8.67 -27.65
CA ALA A 692 -2.23 -9.22 -26.58
C ALA A 692 -2.84 -10.57 -26.99
N ARG A 693 -3.41 -10.66 -28.19
CA ARG A 693 -3.97 -11.89 -28.78
C ARG A 693 -2.92 -13.00 -28.83
N ARG A 694 -1.70 -12.72 -29.31
CA ARG A 694 -0.61 -13.71 -29.39
C ARG A 694 -0.29 -14.30 -28.01
N VAL A 695 -0.13 -13.44 -27.01
CA VAL A 695 0.23 -13.86 -25.65
C VAL A 695 -0.91 -14.64 -25.00
N LEU A 696 -2.15 -14.12 -25.08
CA LEU A 696 -3.34 -14.74 -24.50
C LEU A 696 -3.69 -16.08 -25.17
N ALA A 697 -3.56 -16.20 -26.49
CA ALA A 697 -3.84 -17.44 -27.22
C ALA A 697 -2.94 -18.60 -26.77
N ARG A 698 -1.69 -18.33 -26.38
CA ARG A 698 -0.77 -19.33 -25.83
C ARG A 698 -1.10 -19.68 -24.36
N ALA A 699 -1.58 -18.71 -23.59
CA ALA A 699 -1.79 -18.87 -22.15
C ALA A 699 -3.16 -19.46 -21.78
N SER A 700 -4.26 -19.03 -22.41
CA SER A 700 -5.62 -19.44 -22.03
C SER A 700 -5.86 -20.97 -22.05
N PRO A 701 -5.30 -21.77 -22.99
CA PRO A 701 -5.43 -23.23 -22.95
C PRO A 701 -4.74 -23.88 -21.74
N ARG A 702 -3.67 -23.25 -21.22
CA ARG A 702 -2.92 -23.72 -20.05
C ARG A 702 -3.60 -23.36 -18.73
N PHE A 703 -4.41 -22.30 -18.75
CA PHE A 703 -5.21 -21.82 -17.62
C PHE A 703 -6.71 -21.85 -17.94
N PRO A 704 -7.29 -23.03 -18.21
CA PRO A 704 -8.66 -23.13 -18.71
C PRO A 704 -9.71 -22.64 -17.71
N LYS A 705 -9.40 -22.56 -16.42
CA LYS A 705 -10.30 -22.08 -15.36
C LYS A 705 -10.15 -20.58 -15.04
N ASP A 706 -9.20 -19.88 -15.67
CA ASP A 706 -8.92 -18.47 -15.39
C ASP A 706 -9.82 -17.55 -16.22
N ARG A 707 -10.93 -17.10 -15.61
CA ARG A 707 -11.96 -16.29 -16.30
C ARG A 707 -11.39 -15.00 -16.87
N ALA A 708 -10.56 -14.30 -16.11
CA ALA A 708 -9.99 -13.02 -16.50
C ALA A 708 -9.12 -13.14 -17.77
N LEU A 709 -8.31 -14.20 -17.88
CA LEU A 709 -7.54 -14.46 -19.10
C LEU A 709 -8.42 -14.69 -20.32
N TRP A 710 -9.54 -15.41 -20.18
CA TRP A 710 -10.48 -15.62 -21.28
C TRP A 710 -11.23 -14.35 -21.67
N GLU A 711 -11.66 -13.56 -20.69
CA GLU A 711 -12.31 -12.26 -20.92
C GLU A 711 -11.38 -11.29 -21.64
N MET A 712 -10.11 -11.19 -21.23
CA MET A 712 -9.11 -10.39 -21.94
C MET A 712 -8.85 -10.89 -23.35
N ARG A 713 -8.92 -12.21 -23.58
CA ARG A 713 -8.75 -12.80 -24.91
C ARG A 713 -9.91 -12.43 -25.83
N VAL A 714 -11.13 -12.38 -25.29
CA VAL A 714 -12.30 -11.85 -26.01
C VAL A 714 -12.12 -10.37 -26.33
N SER A 715 -11.67 -9.56 -25.36
CA SER A 715 -11.39 -8.13 -25.60
C SER A 715 -10.32 -7.89 -26.67
N ALA A 716 -9.37 -8.82 -26.81
CA ALA A 716 -8.34 -8.76 -27.84
C ALA A 716 -8.81 -9.25 -29.23
N ALA A 717 -10.03 -9.77 -29.39
CA ALA A 717 -10.52 -10.40 -30.61
C ALA A 717 -10.39 -9.49 -31.86
N GLU A 718 -10.05 -10.08 -33.00
CA GLU A 718 -9.71 -9.37 -34.24
C GLU A 718 -10.97 -8.88 -34.93
N ASN A 719 -12.01 -9.70 -34.84
CA ASN A 719 -13.26 -9.51 -35.50
C ASN A 719 -14.38 -10.24 -34.74
N ASN A 720 -15.62 -9.95 -35.09
CA ASN A 720 -16.80 -10.54 -34.47
C ASN A 720 -16.84 -12.08 -34.58
N ALA A 721 -16.16 -12.69 -35.56
CA ALA A 721 -16.14 -14.14 -35.73
C ALA A 721 -15.24 -14.84 -34.70
N GLU A 722 -14.06 -14.28 -34.44
CA GLU A 722 -13.19 -14.75 -33.36
C GLU A 722 -13.85 -14.54 -31.99
N GLU A 723 -14.47 -13.37 -31.77
CA GLU A 723 -15.20 -13.05 -30.54
C GLU A 723 -16.30 -14.08 -30.23
N GLU A 724 -17.14 -14.42 -31.22
CA GLU A 724 -18.17 -15.44 -31.08
C GLU A 724 -17.56 -16.81 -30.76
N SER A 725 -16.52 -17.22 -31.49
CA SER A 725 -15.83 -18.50 -31.26
C SER A 725 -15.30 -18.60 -29.82
N LEU A 726 -14.72 -17.52 -29.30
CA LEU A 726 -14.25 -17.47 -27.92
C LEU A 726 -15.40 -17.55 -26.91
N TYR A 727 -16.51 -16.85 -27.13
CA TYR A 727 -17.68 -16.99 -26.26
C TYR A 727 -18.28 -18.40 -26.28
N ARG A 728 -18.25 -19.12 -27.42
CA ARG A 728 -18.65 -20.54 -27.47
C ARG A 728 -17.78 -21.40 -26.57
N VAL A 729 -16.48 -21.14 -26.53
CA VAL A 729 -15.56 -21.81 -25.62
C VAL A 729 -15.90 -21.44 -24.17
N MET A 730 -16.12 -20.16 -23.87
CA MET A 730 -16.44 -19.70 -22.52
C MET A 730 -17.76 -20.26 -21.98
N VAL A 731 -18.80 -20.40 -22.82
CA VAL A 731 -20.07 -21.05 -22.43
C VAL A 731 -19.89 -22.52 -22.09
N ARG A 732 -19.00 -23.24 -22.80
CA ARG A 732 -18.68 -24.64 -22.47
C ARG A 732 -17.83 -24.75 -21.21
N GLN A 733 -16.90 -23.81 -21.02
CA GLN A 733 -15.92 -23.82 -19.93
C GLN A 733 -16.51 -23.32 -18.60
N PHE A 734 -17.45 -22.39 -18.67
CA PHE A 734 -18.11 -21.74 -17.52
C PHE A 734 -19.64 -21.81 -17.67
N PRO A 735 -20.25 -23.01 -17.70
CA PRO A 735 -21.68 -23.19 -17.99
C PRO A 735 -22.60 -22.58 -16.92
N ASP A 736 -22.11 -22.41 -15.69
CA ASP A 736 -22.85 -21.83 -14.58
C ASP A 736 -22.95 -20.29 -14.65
N ASP A 737 -22.22 -19.64 -15.56
CA ASP A 737 -22.23 -18.19 -15.72
C ASP A 737 -23.03 -17.77 -16.97
N PRO A 738 -24.33 -17.44 -16.81
CA PRO A 738 -25.23 -17.17 -17.93
C PRO A 738 -24.83 -15.91 -18.73
N LYS A 739 -23.97 -15.06 -18.19
CA LYS A 739 -23.50 -13.85 -18.88
C LYS A 739 -22.76 -14.18 -20.18
N TYR A 740 -22.03 -15.31 -20.23
CA TYR A 740 -21.32 -15.72 -21.44
C TYR A 740 -22.27 -16.25 -22.51
N ALA A 741 -23.38 -16.90 -22.13
CA ALA A 741 -24.39 -17.34 -23.07
C ALA A 741 -25.18 -16.15 -23.67
N ILE A 742 -25.45 -15.14 -22.84
CA ILE A 742 -26.00 -13.85 -23.30
C ILE A 742 -25.04 -13.16 -24.27
N ALA A 743 -23.75 -13.07 -23.91
CA ALA A 743 -22.74 -12.42 -24.73
C ALA A 743 -22.51 -13.15 -26.06
N LEU A 744 -22.56 -14.49 -26.04
CA LEU A 744 -22.55 -15.31 -27.25
C LEU A 744 -23.75 -14.99 -28.15
N GLY A 745 -24.97 -14.94 -27.58
CA GLY A 745 -26.16 -14.54 -28.33
C GLY A 745 -26.02 -13.14 -28.93
N ALA A 746 -25.48 -12.18 -28.18
CA ALA A 746 -25.21 -10.82 -28.66
C ALA A 746 -24.17 -10.80 -29.80
N ALA A 747 -23.13 -11.64 -29.74
CA ALA A 747 -22.13 -11.80 -30.80
C ALA A 747 -22.75 -12.37 -32.08
N CYS A 748 -23.63 -13.38 -31.97
CA CYS A 748 -24.40 -13.90 -33.10
C CYS A 748 -25.29 -12.82 -33.75
N VAL A 749 -25.96 -11.97 -32.94
CA VAL A 749 -26.74 -10.82 -33.46
C VAL A 749 -25.85 -9.84 -34.24
N ARG A 750 -24.63 -9.54 -33.75
CA ARG A 750 -23.70 -8.66 -34.48
C ARG A 750 -23.27 -9.26 -35.82
N ARG A 751 -23.08 -10.58 -35.88
CA ARG A 751 -22.74 -11.32 -37.11
C ARG A 751 -23.89 -11.58 -38.05
N LYS A 752 -25.11 -11.19 -37.68
CA LYS A 752 -26.36 -11.47 -38.41
C LYS A 752 -26.70 -12.97 -38.49
N ASP A 753 -26.16 -13.79 -37.59
CA ASP A 753 -26.60 -15.18 -37.42
C ASP A 753 -27.80 -15.23 -36.46
N PHE A 754 -28.93 -14.77 -37.00
CA PHE A 754 -30.12 -14.49 -36.21
C PHE A 754 -30.81 -15.75 -35.68
N GLY A 755 -30.71 -16.86 -36.42
CA GLY A 755 -31.29 -18.15 -36.04
C GLY A 755 -30.56 -18.75 -34.84
N GLU A 756 -29.24 -18.75 -34.86
CA GLU A 756 -28.43 -19.24 -33.75
C GLU A 756 -28.53 -18.31 -32.53
N ALA A 757 -28.56 -16.99 -32.73
CA ALA A 757 -28.83 -16.03 -31.65
C ALA A 757 -30.16 -16.35 -30.95
N ALA A 758 -31.22 -16.60 -31.71
CA ALA A 758 -32.52 -16.97 -31.16
C ALA A 758 -32.47 -18.31 -30.40
N ARG A 759 -31.76 -19.32 -30.95
CA ARG A 759 -31.62 -20.64 -30.32
C ARG A 759 -30.93 -20.57 -28.95
N ILE A 760 -29.92 -19.70 -28.82
CA ILE A 760 -29.16 -19.51 -27.58
C ILE A 760 -29.92 -18.66 -26.57
N LEU A 761 -30.55 -17.56 -27.01
CA LEU A 761 -31.18 -16.59 -26.13
C LEU A 761 -32.58 -17.01 -25.66
N THR A 762 -33.34 -17.75 -26.46
CA THR A 762 -34.73 -18.14 -26.12
C THR A 762 -34.83 -18.96 -24.83
N PRO A 763 -34.01 -20.00 -24.58
CA PRO A 763 -34.04 -20.72 -23.31
C PRO A 763 -33.76 -19.82 -22.09
N LEU A 764 -32.90 -18.82 -22.24
CA LEU A 764 -32.53 -17.89 -21.16
C LEU A 764 -33.67 -16.97 -20.74
N THR A 765 -34.70 -16.79 -21.59
CA THR A 765 -35.91 -16.04 -21.22
C THR A 765 -36.73 -16.70 -20.10
N LYS A 766 -36.48 -17.99 -19.81
CA LYS A 766 -37.10 -18.74 -18.71
C LYS A 766 -36.16 -18.97 -17.52
N HIS A 767 -34.99 -18.34 -17.51
CA HIS A 767 -33.99 -18.53 -16.45
C HIS A 767 -34.51 -18.05 -15.08
N ARG A 768 -34.03 -18.65 -13.97
CA ARG A 768 -34.50 -18.30 -12.61
C ARG A 768 -34.23 -16.85 -12.20
N LEU A 769 -33.11 -16.28 -12.64
CA LEU A 769 -32.69 -14.91 -12.33
C LEU A 769 -33.36 -13.90 -13.28
N ALA A 770 -34.01 -12.89 -12.71
CA ALA A 770 -34.67 -11.83 -13.48
C ALA A 770 -33.72 -11.04 -14.42
N PRO A 771 -32.49 -10.68 -14.02
CA PRO A 771 -31.57 -9.97 -14.92
C PRO A 771 -31.15 -10.78 -16.14
N VAL A 772 -31.03 -12.10 -16.00
CA VAL A 772 -30.70 -12.99 -17.12
C VAL A 772 -31.85 -13.03 -18.12
N ARG A 773 -33.10 -13.15 -17.63
CA ARG A 773 -34.29 -13.12 -18.49
C ARG A 773 -34.45 -11.77 -19.19
N GLY A 774 -34.28 -10.66 -18.46
CA GLY A 774 -34.36 -9.30 -18.99
C GLY A 774 -33.34 -9.08 -20.11
N MET A 775 -32.08 -9.45 -19.86
CA MET A 775 -31.01 -9.30 -20.85
C MET A 775 -31.19 -10.25 -22.06
N ALA A 776 -31.70 -11.47 -21.86
CA ALA A 776 -32.03 -12.37 -22.96
C ALA A 776 -33.13 -11.78 -23.87
N HIS A 777 -34.18 -11.24 -23.28
CA HIS A 777 -35.23 -10.54 -24.02
C HIS A 777 -34.70 -9.28 -24.73
N TYR A 778 -33.81 -8.52 -24.10
CA TYR A 778 -33.16 -7.37 -24.73
C TYR A 778 -32.33 -7.78 -25.97
N GLN A 779 -31.51 -8.83 -25.87
CA GLN A 779 -30.74 -9.32 -27.01
C GLN A 779 -31.64 -9.91 -28.12
N LEU A 780 -32.75 -10.55 -27.77
CA LEU A 780 -33.78 -10.98 -28.74
C LEU A 780 -34.48 -9.79 -29.41
N ALA A 781 -34.69 -8.68 -28.70
CA ALA A 781 -35.21 -7.46 -29.30
C ALA A 781 -34.22 -6.86 -30.32
N ARG A 782 -32.91 -6.84 -29.99
CA ARG A 782 -31.86 -6.47 -30.94
C ARG A 782 -31.83 -7.40 -32.15
N ASN A 783 -31.99 -8.70 -31.92
CA ASN A 783 -32.07 -9.70 -32.97
C ASN A 783 -33.22 -9.41 -33.95
N ALA A 784 -34.40 -9.07 -33.42
CA ALA A 784 -35.59 -8.75 -34.22
C ALA A 784 -35.48 -7.38 -34.94
N ASP A 785 -34.93 -6.34 -34.30
CA ASP A 785 -34.74 -5.03 -34.94
C ASP A 785 -33.74 -5.10 -36.10
N ARG A 786 -32.68 -5.91 -35.97
CA ARG A 786 -31.69 -6.15 -37.04
C ARG A 786 -32.24 -6.96 -38.22
N GLN A 787 -33.32 -7.71 -38.01
CA GLN A 787 -34.11 -8.38 -39.05
C GLN A 787 -35.21 -7.48 -39.62
N ASP A 788 -35.23 -6.20 -39.25
CA ASP A 788 -36.25 -5.23 -39.62
C ASP A 788 -37.68 -5.65 -39.24
N ASN A 789 -37.82 -6.34 -38.09
CA ASN A 789 -39.10 -6.70 -37.50
C ASN A 789 -39.37 -5.88 -36.21
N PRO A 790 -39.74 -4.59 -36.34
CA PRO A 790 -39.88 -3.71 -35.18
C PRO A 790 -41.05 -4.09 -34.26
N LYS A 791 -42.09 -4.77 -34.77
CA LYS A 791 -43.21 -5.28 -33.94
C LYS A 791 -42.74 -6.35 -32.95
N GLN A 792 -41.93 -7.30 -33.44
CA GLN A 792 -41.37 -8.34 -32.58
C GLN A 792 -40.30 -7.80 -31.63
N ALA A 793 -39.49 -6.85 -32.10
CA ALA A 793 -38.52 -6.15 -31.24
C ALA A 793 -39.20 -5.42 -30.07
N LEU A 794 -40.32 -4.74 -30.33
CA LEU A 794 -41.11 -4.07 -29.29
C LEU A 794 -41.67 -5.06 -28.27
N LYS A 795 -42.21 -6.20 -28.70
CA LYS A 795 -42.73 -7.25 -27.80
C LYS A 795 -41.64 -7.76 -26.85
N HIS A 796 -40.43 -7.99 -27.36
CA HIS A 796 -39.30 -8.42 -26.54
C HIS A 796 -38.79 -7.31 -25.60
N LEU A 797 -38.76 -6.04 -26.04
CA LEU A 797 -38.45 -4.90 -25.17
C LEU A 797 -39.46 -4.76 -24.02
N GLN A 798 -40.76 -4.91 -24.29
CA GLN A 798 -41.80 -4.88 -23.27
C GLN A 798 -41.64 -6.06 -22.29
N SER A 799 -41.33 -7.25 -22.79
CA SER A 799 -41.09 -8.43 -21.95
C SER A 799 -39.85 -8.26 -21.07
N ALA A 800 -38.78 -7.67 -21.61
CA ALA A 800 -37.60 -7.31 -20.84
C ALA A 800 -37.94 -6.27 -19.75
N LEU A 801 -38.78 -5.26 -20.06
CA LEU A 801 -39.13 -4.17 -19.13
C LEU A 801 -39.95 -4.65 -17.93
N VAL A 802 -40.87 -5.58 -18.17
CA VAL A 802 -41.66 -6.23 -17.12
C VAL A 802 -40.78 -7.12 -16.22
N THR A 803 -39.74 -7.73 -16.80
CA THR A 803 -38.93 -8.72 -16.09
C THR A 803 -37.80 -8.10 -15.27
N ASP A 804 -37.12 -7.10 -15.83
CA ASP A 804 -36.05 -6.35 -15.17
C ASP A 804 -35.97 -4.94 -15.76
N SER A 805 -36.69 -4.02 -15.13
CA SER A 805 -36.73 -2.61 -15.53
C SER A 805 -35.38 -1.92 -15.37
N ALA A 806 -34.54 -2.35 -14.42
CA ALA A 806 -33.22 -1.77 -14.17
C ALA A 806 -32.24 -2.10 -15.30
N SER A 807 -32.26 -3.34 -15.80
CA SER A 807 -31.41 -3.77 -16.93
C SER A 807 -31.70 -3.07 -18.26
N LEU A 808 -32.88 -2.45 -18.40
CA LEU A 808 -33.28 -1.69 -19.59
C LEU A 808 -33.16 -0.17 -19.43
N ALA A 809 -32.70 0.31 -18.28
CA ALA A 809 -32.37 1.72 -18.08
C ALA A 809 -31.03 2.12 -18.74
N SER A 810 -30.28 1.15 -19.29
CA SER A 810 -29.06 1.45 -20.04
C SER A 810 -29.35 2.31 -21.27
N LEU A 811 -28.45 3.25 -21.59
CA LEU A 811 -28.58 4.14 -22.76
C LEU A 811 -28.82 3.34 -24.05
N ASP A 812 -28.07 2.26 -24.30
CA ASP A 812 -28.24 1.41 -25.48
C ASP A 812 -29.66 0.84 -25.62
N ALA A 813 -30.29 0.47 -24.51
CA ALA A 813 -31.65 -0.06 -24.50
C ALA A 813 -32.69 1.02 -24.79
N LEU A 814 -32.49 2.22 -24.26
CA LEU A 814 -33.34 3.38 -24.54
C LEU A 814 -33.22 3.81 -26.01
N HIS A 815 -32.00 3.82 -26.56
CA HIS A 815 -31.74 4.03 -27.99
C HIS A 815 -32.40 3.00 -28.89
N LEU A 816 -32.32 1.72 -28.52
CA LEU A 816 -32.98 0.65 -29.26
C LEU A 816 -34.50 0.84 -29.23
N LYS A 817 -35.07 1.14 -28.06
CA LYS A 817 -36.50 1.38 -27.88
C LYS A 817 -36.98 2.58 -28.70
N ALA A 818 -36.25 3.70 -28.66
CA ALA A 818 -36.53 4.88 -29.47
C ALA A 818 -36.50 4.58 -30.98
N ARG A 819 -35.50 3.84 -31.43
CA ARG A 819 -35.35 3.42 -32.84
C ARG A 819 -36.50 2.51 -33.30
N VAL A 820 -36.88 1.55 -32.47
CA VAL A 820 -38.02 0.64 -32.74
C VAL A 820 -39.33 1.44 -32.83
N HIS A 821 -39.59 2.36 -31.89
CA HIS A 821 -40.77 3.24 -31.96
C HIS A 821 -40.75 4.16 -33.19
N LYS A 822 -39.58 4.72 -33.55
CA LYS A 822 -39.39 5.52 -34.76
C LYS A 822 -39.74 4.73 -36.03
N LYS A 823 -39.28 3.47 -36.14
CA LYS A 823 -39.62 2.57 -37.26
C LYS A 823 -41.12 2.23 -37.32
N LEU A 824 -41.81 2.24 -36.18
CA LEU A 824 -43.26 2.02 -36.08
C LEU A 824 -44.09 3.29 -36.29
N GLY A 825 -43.46 4.45 -36.55
CA GLY A 825 -44.16 5.73 -36.69
C GLY A 825 -44.70 6.30 -35.37
N GLN A 826 -44.29 5.74 -34.23
CA GLN A 826 -44.72 6.13 -32.88
C GLN A 826 -43.83 7.27 -32.36
N VAL A 827 -44.07 8.48 -32.89
CA VAL A 827 -43.21 9.65 -32.65
C VAL A 827 -43.17 10.05 -31.17
N LYS A 828 -44.30 10.03 -30.47
CA LYS A 828 -44.41 10.42 -29.05
C LYS A 828 -43.61 9.48 -28.15
N GLU A 829 -43.73 8.18 -28.38
CA GLU A 829 -43.04 7.13 -27.62
C GLU A 829 -41.54 7.08 -27.94
N ALA A 830 -41.16 7.41 -29.18
CA ALA A 830 -39.76 7.56 -29.57
C ALA A 830 -39.11 8.75 -28.85
N LEU A 831 -39.77 9.92 -28.84
CA LEU A 831 -39.28 11.10 -28.11
C LEU A 831 -39.23 10.84 -26.60
N ALA A 832 -40.24 10.20 -26.01
CA ALA A 832 -40.22 9.84 -24.59
C ALA A 832 -39.05 8.89 -24.23
N SER A 833 -38.70 7.97 -25.13
CA SER A 833 -37.58 7.04 -24.92
C SER A 833 -36.22 7.75 -25.05
N LEU A 834 -36.10 8.73 -25.95
CA LEU A 834 -34.89 9.55 -26.09
C LEU A 834 -34.76 10.54 -24.92
N GLN A 835 -35.86 11.14 -24.47
CA GLN A 835 -35.89 12.01 -23.29
C GLN A 835 -35.41 11.26 -22.04
N ALA A 836 -35.87 10.02 -21.84
CA ALA A 836 -35.38 9.18 -20.75
C ALA A 836 -33.88 8.87 -20.85
N ALA A 837 -33.31 8.80 -22.07
CA ALA A 837 -31.87 8.64 -22.26
C ALA A 837 -31.10 9.91 -21.87
N VAL A 838 -31.63 11.08 -22.20
CA VAL A 838 -31.04 12.38 -21.81
C VAL A 838 -31.18 12.64 -20.30
N GLU A 839 -32.25 12.18 -19.67
CA GLU A 839 -32.39 12.25 -18.19
C GLU A 839 -31.40 11.33 -17.47
N ALA A 840 -31.09 10.17 -18.05
CA ALA A 840 -30.10 9.25 -17.52
C ALA A 840 -28.66 9.73 -17.75
N ASP A 841 -28.38 10.31 -18.92
CA ASP A 841 -27.11 10.99 -19.23
C ASP A 841 -27.38 12.28 -20.02
N PRO A 842 -27.29 13.45 -19.37
CA PRO A 842 -27.46 14.75 -20.02
C PRO A 842 -26.46 15.01 -21.17
N ASN A 843 -25.38 14.23 -21.26
CA ASN A 843 -24.38 14.33 -22.31
C ASN A 843 -24.55 13.27 -23.42
N ASP A 844 -25.66 12.52 -23.46
CA ASP A 844 -25.93 11.56 -24.53
C ASP A 844 -26.23 12.28 -25.86
N ARG A 845 -25.15 12.49 -26.60
CA ARG A 845 -25.14 13.17 -27.90
C ARG A 845 -25.99 12.43 -28.95
N LEU A 846 -26.03 11.10 -28.91
CA LEU A 846 -26.83 10.33 -29.88
C LEU A 846 -28.33 10.53 -29.64
N ALA A 847 -28.73 10.68 -28.37
CA ALA A 847 -30.13 10.85 -28.01
C ALA A 847 -30.61 12.24 -28.42
N LEU A 848 -29.84 13.26 -28.03
CA LEU A 848 -30.06 14.65 -28.40
C LEU A 848 -30.09 14.84 -29.93
N GLU A 849 -29.14 14.27 -30.68
CA GLU A 849 -29.16 14.34 -32.15
C GLU A 849 -30.42 13.70 -32.75
N SER A 850 -30.78 12.51 -32.26
CA SER A 850 -31.96 11.78 -32.74
C SER A 850 -33.26 12.53 -32.45
N MET A 851 -33.34 13.25 -31.32
CA MET A 851 -34.45 14.14 -30.98
C MET A 851 -34.51 15.33 -31.92
N ILE A 852 -33.40 16.07 -32.08
CA ILE A 852 -33.33 17.25 -32.96
C ILE A 852 -33.80 16.90 -34.37
N GLN A 853 -33.31 15.79 -34.93
CA GLN A 853 -33.72 15.34 -36.27
C GLN A 853 -35.21 14.99 -36.35
N LEU A 854 -35.74 14.34 -35.31
CA LEU A 854 -37.15 13.93 -35.27
C LEU A 854 -38.06 15.15 -35.11
N GLU A 855 -37.67 16.12 -34.28
CA GLU A 855 -38.37 17.37 -34.04
C GLU A 855 -38.36 18.29 -35.27
N MET A 856 -37.20 18.46 -35.91
CA MET A 856 -37.09 19.20 -37.17
C MET A 856 -38.00 18.61 -38.27
N LYS A 857 -38.05 17.28 -38.39
CA LYS A 857 -38.90 16.59 -39.37
C LYS A 857 -40.40 16.78 -39.10
N ASN A 858 -40.79 17.02 -37.85
CA ASN A 858 -42.18 17.19 -37.43
C ASN A 858 -42.55 18.67 -37.16
N GLY A 859 -41.71 19.63 -37.55
CA GLY A 859 -41.98 21.07 -37.43
C GLY A 859 -41.84 21.66 -36.03
N MET A 860 -41.23 20.93 -35.08
CA MET A 860 -41.03 21.34 -33.68
C MET A 860 -39.74 22.16 -33.52
N THR A 861 -39.72 23.34 -34.13
CA THR A 861 -38.49 24.16 -34.27
C THR A 861 -37.97 24.71 -32.94
N ALA A 862 -38.86 25.02 -32.00
CA ALA A 862 -38.46 25.57 -30.70
C ALA A 862 -37.79 24.52 -29.81
N GLU A 863 -38.35 23.31 -29.79
CA GLU A 863 -37.86 22.15 -29.08
C GLU A 863 -36.52 21.68 -29.66
N ALA A 864 -36.43 21.58 -30.99
CA ALA A 864 -35.20 21.22 -31.69
C ALA A 864 -34.05 22.19 -31.37
N LEU A 865 -34.34 23.49 -31.23
CA LEU A 865 -33.32 24.48 -30.88
C LEU A 865 -32.86 24.33 -29.42
N ASN A 866 -33.77 24.01 -28.50
CA ASN A 866 -33.41 23.77 -27.09
C ASN A 866 -32.51 22.53 -26.96
N HIS A 867 -32.87 21.42 -27.61
CA HIS A 867 -32.03 20.22 -27.61
C HIS A 867 -30.71 20.43 -28.35
N LEU A 868 -30.66 21.26 -29.40
CA LEU A 868 -29.41 21.60 -30.08
C LEU A 868 -28.45 22.42 -29.20
N ARG A 869 -28.97 23.30 -28.33
CA ARG A 869 -28.15 23.98 -27.31
C ARG A 869 -27.57 22.99 -26.30
N GLN A 870 -28.38 22.05 -25.81
CA GLN A 870 -27.92 20.99 -24.91
C GLN A 870 -26.86 20.10 -25.59
N PHE A 871 -27.08 19.72 -26.85
CA PHE A 871 -26.12 18.95 -27.66
C PHE A 871 -24.79 19.69 -27.81
N THR A 872 -24.83 21.01 -27.98
CA THR A 872 -23.62 21.85 -28.08
C THR A 872 -22.85 21.92 -26.76
N VAL A 873 -23.55 21.99 -25.63
CA VAL A 873 -22.92 21.92 -24.29
C VAL A 873 -22.27 20.55 -24.07
N ALA A 874 -23.00 19.47 -24.38
CA ALA A 874 -22.52 18.09 -24.27
C ALA A 874 -21.30 17.80 -25.17
N ALA A 875 -21.21 18.47 -26.33
CA ALA A 875 -20.09 18.32 -27.26
C ALA A 875 -18.75 18.82 -26.69
N GLN A 876 -18.74 19.77 -25.74
CA GLN A 876 -17.53 20.35 -25.13
C GLN A 876 -16.39 20.66 -26.14
N LYS A 877 -15.33 19.82 -26.17
CA LYS A 877 -14.15 19.91 -27.06
C LYS A 877 -14.14 18.83 -28.16
N ASP A 878 -15.17 17.99 -28.25
CA ASP A 878 -15.27 16.94 -29.27
C ASP A 878 -15.52 17.56 -30.65
N SER A 879 -14.47 17.56 -31.48
CA SER A 879 -14.46 18.20 -32.79
C SER A 879 -15.58 17.68 -33.72
N SER A 880 -15.87 16.38 -33.70
CA SER A 880 -16.90 15.78 -34.55
C SER A 880 -18.31 16.20 -34.17
N SER A 881 -18.60 16.30 -32.88
CA SER A 881 -19.91 16.74 -32.38
C SER A 881 -20.11 18.24 -32.55
N LEU A 882 -19.06 19.05 -32.35
CA LEU A 882 -19.11 20.48 -32.68
C LEU A 882 -19.38 20.71 -34.17
N ALA A 883 -18.73 19.95 -35.05
CA ALA A 883 -19.00 20.00 -36.48
C ALA A 883 -20.43 19.55 -36.83
N ARG A 884 -20.97 18.57 -36.11
CA ARG A 884 -22.34 18.11 -36.30
C ARG A 884 -23.37 19.14 -35.83
N ALA A 885 -23.15 19.78 -34.68
CA ALA A 885 -23.98 20.88 -34.18
C ALA A 885 -23.98 22.04 -35.18
N ALA A 886 -22.81 22.38 -35.73
CA ALA A 886 -22.68 23.41 -36.75
C ALA A 886 -23.50 23.11 -38.02
N ASP A 887 -23.51 21.85 -38.47
CA ASP A 887 -24.33 21.42 -39.62
C ASP A 887 -25.83 21.51 -39.33
N LEU A 888 -26.27 21.15 -38.12
CA LEU A 888 -27.67 21.29 -37.69
C LEU A 888 -28.09 22.77 -37.61
N HIS A 889 -27.22 23.65 -37.09
CA HIS A 889 -27.45 25.11 -37.11
C HIS A 889 -27.52 25.67 -38.54
N LEU A 890 -26.68 25.17 -39.45
CA LEU A 890 -26.71 25.56 -40.87
C LEU A 890 -28.05 25.17 -41.53
N GLN A 891 -28.56 23.96 -41.26
CA GLN A 891 -29.88 23.52 -41.75
C GLN A 891 -31.02 24.40 -41.24
N MET A 892 -30.90 24.92 -40.01
CA MET A 892 -31.84 25.88 -39.42
C MET A 892 -31.59 27.34 -39.86
N ARG A 893 -30.72 27.59 -40.84
CA ARG A 893 -30.35 28.93 -41.35
C ARG A 893 -29.72 29.87 -40.30
N ARG A 894 -29.09 29.33 -39.26
CA ARG A 894 -28.38 30.10 -38.22
C ARG A 894 -26.88 30.17 -38.52
N LEU A 895 -26.52 31.07 -39.44
CA LEU A 895 -25.17 31.13 -40.03
C LEU A 895 -24.04 31.47 -39.04
N ASP A 896 -24.29 32.32 -38.04
CA ASP A 896 -23.26 32.74 -37.10
C ASP A 896 -22.93 31.64 -36.07
N ASP A 897 -23.95 30.94 -35.57
CA ASP A 897 -23.75 29.78 -34.68
C ASP A 897 -23.05 28.62 -35.43
N ALA A 898 -23.45 28.39 -36.69
CA ALA A 898 -22.79 27.41 -37.55
C ALA A 898 -21.32 27.77 -37.79
N PHE A 899 -21.00 29.06 -37.98
CA PHE A 899 -19.63 29.53 -38.16
C PHE A 899 -18.78 29.34 -36.91
N GLU A 900 -19.27 29.76 -35.75
CA GLU A 900 -18.52 29.66 -34.48
C GLU A 900 -18.18 28.19 -34.17
N LEU A 901 -19.20 27.32 -34.22
CA LEU A 901 -19.04 25.91 -33.85
C LEU A 901 -18.16 25.15 -34.83
N ALA A 902 -18.27 25.42 -36.13
CA ALA A 902 -17.40 24.80 -37.13
C ALA A 902 -15.95 25.31 -37.01
N THR A 903 -15.74 26.58 -36.68
CA THR A 903 -14.40 27.15 -36.41
C THR A 903 -13.76 26.48 -35.19
N ARG A 904 -14.53 26.34 -34.10
CA ARG A 904 -14.08 25.64 -32.89
C ARG A 904 -13.76 24.18 -33.17
N ALA A 905 -14.59 23.47 -33.94
CA ALA A 905 -14.33 22.10 -34.34
C ALA A 905 -12.98 21.97 -35.06
N CYS A 906 -12.68 22.86 -36.00
CA CYS A 906 -11.42 22.86 -36.75
C CYS A 906 -10.20 23.36 -35.94
N SER A 907 -10.40 24.06 -34.82
CA SER A 907 -9.29 24.51 -33.96
C SER A 907 -8.61 23.37 -33.19
N PHE A 908 -9.30 22.24 -33.02
CA PHE A 908 -8.78 21.04 -32.35
C PHE A 908 -8.09 20.04 -33.29
N GLY A 909 -8.01 20.35 -34.58
CA GLY A 909 -7.40 19.49 -35.60
C GLY A 909 -8.16 19.50 -36.92
N PHE A 910 -7.63 18.82 -37.95
CA PHE A 910 -8.29 18.71 -39.24
C PHE A 910 -9.62 17.95 -39.13
N HIS A 911 -10.73 18.60 -39.53
CA HIS A 911 -12.04 17.97 -39.51
C HIS A 911 -12.84 18.29 -40.79
N ALA A 912 -13.02 17.28 -41.66
CA ALA A 912 -13.61 17.45 -42.98
C ALA A 912 -15.05 18.00 -42.95
N ASN A 913 -15.90 17.57 -42.01
CA ASN A 913 -17.26 18.13 -41.90
C ASN A 913 -17.27 19.55 -41.34
N GLY A 914 -16.28 19.93 -40.52
CA GLY A 914 -16.17 21.30 -40.01
C GLY A 914 -15.80 22.26 -41.12
N HIS A 915 -14.80 21.88 -41.92
CA HIS A 915 -14.44 22.61 -43.15
C HIS A 915 -15.57 22.64 -44.18
N ARG A 916 -16.36 21.57 -44.31
CA ARG A 916 -17.57 21.59 -45.15
C ARG A 916 -18.54 22.70 -44.71
N VAL A 917 -18.89 22.76 -43.43
CA VAL A 917 -19.83 23.78 -42.90
C VAL A 917 -19.27 25.18 -43.04
N LEU A 918 -18.00 25.42 -42.66
CA LEU A 918 -17.34 26.72 -42.85
C LEU A 918 -17.36 27.16 -44.31
N GLY A 919 -17.09 26.22 -45.22
CA GLY A 919 -17.12 26.46 -46.65
C GLY A 919 -18.48 26.93 -47.16
N LEU A 920 -19.57 26.27 -46.73
CA LEU A 920 -20.94 26.65 -47.06
C LEU A 920 -21.36 27.98 -46.41
N VAL A 921 -20.94 28.25 -45.17
CA VAL A 921 -21.22 29.52 -44.51
C VAL A 921 -20.49 30.68 -45.19
N HIS A 922 -19.21 30.50 -45.54
CA HIS A 922 -18.44 31.51 -46.30
C HIS A 922 -19.04 31.75 -47.69
N LEU A 923 -19.60 30.73 -48.33
CA LEU A 923 -20.31 30.86 -49.59
C LEU A 923 -21.54 31.78 -49.45
N GLU A 924 -22.37 31.56 -48.43
CA GLU A 924 -23.54 32.41 -48.12
C GLU A 924 -23.11 33.85 -47.75
N LYS A 925 -21.96 34.01 -47.07
CA LYS A 925 -21.34 35.30 -46.75
C LYS A 925 -20.59 35.95 -47.94
N ARG A 926 -20.64 35.36 -49.15
CA ARG A 926 -19.94 35.81 -50.37
C ARG A 926 -18.41 35.92 -50.26
N GLN A 927 -17.81 35.15 -49.36
CA GLN A 927 -16.37 35.09 -49.13
C GLN A 927 -15.77 33.91 -49.92
N TYR A 928 -15.74 34.04 -51.24
CA TYR A 928 -15.52 32.90 -52.14
C TYR A 928 -14.14 32.24 -52.02
N ALA A 929 -13.08 32.97 -51.67
CA ALA A 929 -11.75 32.39 -51.46
C ALA A 929 -11.69 31.49 -50.23
N GLN A 930 -12.30 31.94 -49.13
CA GLN A 930 -12.43 31.16 -47.90
C GLN A 930 -13.39 29.99 -48.10
N ALA A 931 -14.44 30.17 -48.91
CA ALA A 931 -15.35 29.09 -49.29
C ALA A 931 -14.60 27.96 -50.02
N VAL A 932 -13.82 28.29 -51.07
CA VAL A 932 -12.98 27.31 -51.78
C VAL A 932 -11.98 26.63 -50.84
N PHE A 933 -11.24 27.42 -50.06
CA PHE A 933 -10.22 26.89 -49.15
C PHE A 933 -10.78 25.83 -48.19
N ASN A 934 -11.96 26.09 -47.65
CA ASN A 934 -12.62 25.20 -46.71
C ASN A 934 -13.33 24.03 -47.42
N LEU A 935 -14.07 24.27 -48.49
CA LEU A 935 -14.77 23.20 -49.22
C LEU A 935 -13.80 22.18 -49.85
N ASP A 936 -12.64 22.61 -50.35
CA ASP A 936 -11.59 21.70 -50.87
C ASP A 936 -11.03 20.75 -49.80
N ARG A 937 -11.08 21.17 -48.54
CA ARG A 937 -10.65 20.40 -47.35
C ARG A 937 -11.82 19.69 -46.67
N GLY A 938 -13.03 19.93 -47.16
CA GLY A 938 -14.27 19.47 -46.57
C GLY A 938 -14.73 18.13 -47.13
N HIS A 939 -15.71 17.53 -46.46
CA HIS A 939 -16.45 16.41 -47.04
C HIS A 939 -17.27 16.91 -48.24
N LEU A 940 -17.01 16.35 -49.43
CA LEU A 940 -17.63 16.78 -50.69
C LEU A 940 -18.93 16.03 -50.96
N ASP A 941 -20.01 16.44 -50.30
CA ASP A 941 -21.37 16.03 -50.63
C ASP A 941 -21.99 16.95 -51.70
N GLY A 942 -23.22 16.65 -52.15
CA GLY A 942 -23.91 17.41 -53.21
C GLY A 942 -23.93 18.93 -52.98
N PRO A 943 -24.36 19.42 -51.78
CA PRO A 943 -24.31 20.85 -51.44
C PRO A 943 -22.90 21.44 -51.43
N ALA A 944 -21.91 20.75 -50.84
CA ALA A 944 -20.54 21.22 -50.79
C ALA A 944 -19.92 21.33 -52.19
N LEU A 945 -20.15 20.34 -53.06
CA LEU A 945 -19.66 20.34 -54.42
C LEU A 945 -20.34 21.42 -55.27
N THR A 946 -21.66 21.62 -55.10
CA THR A 946 -22.39 22.76 -55.70
C THR A 946 -21.76 24.09 -55.29
N GLY A 947 -21.52 24.26 -54.00
CA GLY A 947 -20.93 25.47 -53.43
C GLY A 947 -19.52 25.73 -53.96
N LEU A 948 -18.69 24.70 -54.06
CA LEU A 948 -17.32 24.78 -54.53
C LEU A 948 -17.24 25.16 -56.01
N ILE A 949 -18.07 24.55 -56.85
CA ILE A 949 -18.18 24.91 -58.28
C ILE A 949 -18.61 26.37 -58.42
N ARG A 950 -19.65 26.78 -57.70
CA ARG A 950 -20.13 28.17 -57.72
C ARG A 950 -19.06 29.15 -57.25
N ALA A 951 -18.34 28.85 -56.16
CA ALA A 951 -17.26 29.70 -55.66
C ALA A 951 -16.12 29.86 -56.69
N HIS A 952 -15.73 28.79 -57.38
CA HIS A 952 -14.73 28.88 -58.46
C HIS A 952 -15.21 29.71 -59.65
N LEU A 953 -16.48 29.59 -60.04
CA LEU A 953 -17.07 30.43 -61.09
C LEU A 953 -17.04 31.92 -60.67
N ARG A 954 -17.39 32.23 -59.42
CA ARG A 954 -17.33 33.58 -58.84
C ARG A 954 -15.91 34.15 -58.73
N GLN A 955 -14.89 33.31 -58.73
CA GLN A 955 -13.47 33.72 -58.80
C GLN A 955 -12.94 33.81 -60.24
N GLY A 956 -13.73 33.44 -61.24
CA GLY A 956 -13.32 33.42 -62.64
C GLY A 956 -12.42 32.24 -63.00
N ASN A 957 -12.38 31.19 -62.17
CA ASN A 957 -11.57 30.01 -62.39
C ASN A 957 -12.41 28.88 -63.03
N LEU A 958 -12.72 29.06 -64.31
CA LEU A 958 -13.56 28.12 -65.07
C LEU A 958 -12.96 26.71 -65.14
N ASP A 959 -11.63 26.59 -65.27
CA ASP A 959 -10.95 25.30 -65.33
C ASP A 959 -11.06 24.53 -64.02
N ALA A 960 -10.94 25.21 -62.87
CA ALA A 960 -11.17 24.59 -61.57
C ALA A 960 -12.64 24.19 -61.38
N ALA A 961 -13.57 25.04 -61.80
CA ALA A 961 -14.99 24.72 -61.77
C ALA A 961 -15.31 23.48 -62.62
N LEU A 962 -14.69 23.33 -63.80
CA LEU A 962 -14.85 22.16 -64.66
C LEU A 962 -14.31 20.89 -64.01
N ARG A 963 -13.09 20.93 -63.45
CA ARG A 963 -12.52 19.77 -62.74
C ARG A 963 -13.43 19.29 -61.63
N ARG A 964 -13.97 20.21 -60.82
CA ARG A 964 -14.93 19.88 -59.76
C ARG A 964 -16.27 19.39 -60.31
N ALA A 965 -16.77 19.95 -61.41
CA ALA A 965 -18.00 19.48 -62.06
C ALA A 965 -17.89 18.04 -62.62
N GLN A 966 -16.69 17.58 -62.99
CA GLN A 966 -16.46 16.19 -63.39
C GLN A 966 -16.64 15.21 -62.22
N GLU A 967 -16.37 15.63 -60.99
CA GLU A 967 -16.52 14.81 -59.77
C GLU A 967 -17.99 14.53 -59.41
N ILE A 968 -18.95 15.26 -59.97
CA ILE A 968 -20.39 15.04 -59.73
C ILE A 968 -20.83 13.60 -60.04
N GLY A 969 -20.16 12.92 -60.99
CA GLY A 969 -20.45 11.52 -61.31
C GLY A 969 -20.07 10.52 -60.22
N LYS A 970 -19.31 10.96 -59.20
CA LYS A 970 -18.92 10.16 -58.02
C LYS A 970 -19.90 10.33 -56.85
N ILE A 971 -20.87 11.25 -56.94
CA ILE A 971 -21.90 11.45 -55.93
C ILE A 971 -23.00 10.41 -56.14
N GLU A 972 -23.39 9.74 -55.07
CA GLU A 972 -24.51 8.81 -55.06
C GLU A 972 -25.82 9.60 -55.19
N ASN A 973 -26.58 9.38 -56.27
CA ASN A 973 -27.85 10.06 -56.60
C ASN A 973 -27.77 11.61 -56.68
N PRO A 974 -27.05 12.19 -57.66
CA PRO A 974 -26.97 13.66 -57.81
C PRO A 974 -28.32 14.27 -58.19
N ASP A 975 -28.69 15.37 -57.56
CA ASP A 975 -29.95 16.06 -57.83
C ASP A 975 -29.97 16.77 -59.20
N ALA A 976 -31.17 17.13 -59.67
CA ALA A 976 -31.36 17.77 -60.97
C ALA A 976 -30.63 19.12 -61.10
N THR A 977 -30.47 19.85 -59.99
CA THR A 977 -29.81 21.17 -59.95
C THR A 977 -28.30 21.03 -60.16
N LEU A 978 -27.68 20.05 -59.51
CA LEU A 978 -26.26 19.74 -59.62
C LEU A 978 -25.91 19.23 -61.02
N LEU A 979 -26.78 18.40 -61.62
CA LEU A 979 -26.63 17.94 -63.00
C LEU A 979 -26.78 19.08 -64.02
N ALA A 980 -27.70 20.03 -63.79
CA ALA A 980 -27.83 21.22 -64.63
C ALA A 980 -26.57 22.09 -64.55
N LEU A 981 -26.03 22.32 -63.35
CA LEU A 981 -24.78 23.08 -63.15
C LEU A 981 -23.60 22.44 -63.90
N LYS A 982 -23.48 21.10 -63.88
CA LYS A 982 -22.45 20.38 -64.65
C LYS A 982 -22.54 20.69 -66.15
N LYS A 983 -23.76 20.66 -66.72
CA LYS A 983 -23.98 20.95 -68.13
C LYS A 983 -23.55 22.38 -68.48
N THR A 984 -23.94 23.36 -67.66
CA THR A 984 -23.57 24.77 -67.84
C THR A 984 -22.05 24.96 -67.84
N VAL A 985 -21.35 24.45 -66.81
CA VAL A 985 -19.88 24.60 -66.71
C VAL A 985 -19.16 23.88 -67.85
N THR A 986 -19.64 22.71 -68.26
CA THR A 986 -19.05 21.96 -69.39
C THR A 986 -19.22 22.71 -70.72
N ALA A 987 -20.38 23.33 -70.93
CA ALA A 987 -20.63 24.15 -72.12
C ALA A 987 -19.71 25.39 -72.14
N GLN A 988 -19.60 26.10 -71.01
CA GLN A 988 -18.72 27.25 -70.88
C GLN A 988 -17.25 26.88 -71.09
N ALA A 989 -16.78 25.76 -70.54
CA ALA A 989 -15.39 25.34 -70.74
C ALA A 989 -15.06 24.99 -72.21
N ARG A 990 -15.98 24.31 -72.92
CA ARG A 990 -15.83 24.04 -74.36
C ARG A 990 -15.77 25.33 -75.17
N GLU A 991 -16.60 26.30 -74.82
CA GLU A 991 -16.57 27.62 -75.42
C GLU A 991 -15.25 28.35 -75.12
N GLY A 992 -14.72 28.20 -73.91
CA GLY A 992 -13.41 28.73 -73.53
C GLY A 992 -12.28 28.16 -74.38
N GLU A 993 -12.25 26.84 -74.61
CA GLU A 993 -11.27 26.21 -75.50
C GLU A 993 -11.40 26.72 -76.94
N ARG A 994 -12.62 26.91 -77.44
CA ARG A 994 -12.88 27.48 -78.76
C ARG A 994 -12.30 28.89 -78.87
N LEU A 995 -12.58 29.75 -77.88
CA LEU A 995 -12.12 31.14 -77.86
C LEU A 995 -10.60 31.28 -77.68
N VAL A 996 -9.97 30.42 -76.87
CA VAL A 996 -8.50 30.42 -76.75
C VAL A 996 -7.85 29.93 -78.04
N LYS A 997 -8.43 28.93 -78.73
CA LYS A 997 -7.98 28.52 -80.06
C LYS A 997 -8.14 29.67 -81.05
N GLU A 998 -9.25 30.39 -81.04
CA GLU A 998 -9.48 31.55 -81.91
C GLU A 998 -8.44 32.67 -81.65
N TRP A 999 -8.05 32.89 -80.40
CA TRP A 999 -7.02 33.87 -80.03
C TRP A 999 -5.61 33.49 -80.50
N HIS A 1000 -5.29 32.20 -80.67
CA HIS A 1000 -3.95 31.72 -81.06
C HIS A 1000 -2.79 32.35 -80.24
N PRO A 1001 -2.82 32.27 -78.90
CA PRO A 1001 -1.80 32.91 -78.07
C PRO A 1001 -0.42 32.27 -78.28
N ALA A 1002 0.65 33.06 -78.15
CA ALA A 1002 2.00 32.53 -78.08
C ALA A 1002 2.12 31.51 -76.93
N LYS A 1003 3.00 30.51 -77.08
CA LYS A 1003 3.13 29.40 -76.12
C LYS A 1003 3.35 29.88 -74.66
N GLU A 1004 4.10 30.97 -74.49
CA GLU A 1004 4.37 31.61 -73.19
C GLU A 1004 3.15 32.35 -72.60
N GLN A 1005 2.19 32.73 -73.45
CA GLN A 1005 0.98 33.46 -73.07
C GLN A 1005 -0.25 32.54 -72.93
N ALA A 1006 -0.17 31.28 -73.34
CA ALA A 1006 -1.29 30.33 -73.35
C ALA A 1006 -1.99 30.23 -71.98
N ALA A 1007 -1.23 30.10 -70.89
CA ALA A 1007 -1.81 30.02 -69.53
C ALA A 1007 -2.52 31.31 -69.11
N ARG A 1008 -2.03 32.47 -69.54
CA ARG A 1008 -2.67 33.77 -69.29
C ARG A 1008 -3.95 33.90 -70.13
N ALA A 1009 -3.91 33.43 -71.37
CA ALA A 1009 -5.05 33.45 -72.28
C ALA A 1009 -6.22 32.61 -71.76
N HIS A 1010 -5.94 31.38 -71.30
CA HIS A 1010 -6.93 30.52 -70.66
C HIS A 1010 -7.58 31.19 -69.44
N ARG A 1011 -6.80 31.85 -68.58
CA ARG A 1011 -7.34 32.58 -67.41
C ARG A 1011 -8.22 33.77 -67.82
N ALA A 1012 -7.77 34.57 -68.77
CA ALA A 1012 -8.52 35.74 -69.22
C ALA A 1012 -9.85 35.35 -69.90
N VAL A 1013 -9.84 34.32 -70.74
CA VAL A 1013 -11.05 33.76 -71.37
C VAL A 1013 -11.96 33.13 -70.32
N GLY A 1014 -11.42 32.38 -69.36
CA GLY A 1014 -12.20 31.81 -68.26
C GLY A 1014 -12.91 32.86 -67.42
N ARG A 1015 -12.23 33.95 -67.06
CA ARG A 1015 -12.83 35.09 -66.34
C ARG A 1015 -13.91 35.80 -67.17
N TYR A 1016 -13.65 36.02 -68.46
CA TYR A 1016 -14.63 36.59 -69.38
C TYR A 1016 -15.91 35.76 -69.45
N LEU A 1017 -15.79 34.43 -69.57
CA LEU A 1017 -16.94 33.54 -69.61
C LEU A 1017 -17.69 33.50 -68.28
N CYS A 1018 -16.97 33.49 -67.15
CA CYS A 1018 -17.60 33.61 -65.83
C CYS A 1018 -18.32 34.96 -65.66
N ALA A 1019 -17.74 36.07 -66.10
CA ALA A 1019 -18.38 37.39 -66.04
C ALA A 1019 -19.62 37.46 -66.94
N THR A 1020 -19.56 36.85 -68.12
CA THR A 1020 -20.69 36.77 -69.06
C THR A 1020 -21.82 35.91 -68.48
N LEU A 1021 -21.49 34.74 -67.94
CA LEU A 1021 -22.43 33.90 -67.20
C LEU A 1021 -23.05 34.66 -66.02
N GLY A 1022 -22.27 35.48 -65.33
CA GLY A 1022 -22.77 36.29 -64.23
C GLY A 1022 -23.74 37.40 -64.66
N LEU A 1023 -23.58 37.95 -65.85
CA LEU A 1023 -24.58 38.87 -66.42
C LEU A 1023 -25.87 38.14 -66.79
N GLU A 1024 -25.78 36.93 -67.33
CA GLU A 1024 -26.94 36.09 -67.70
C GLU A 1024 -27.73 35.63 -66.46
N GLU A 1025 -27.02 35.20 -65.42
CA GLU A 1025 -27.59 34.70 -64.17
C GLU A 1025 -27.83 35.81 -63.12
N HIS A 1026 -27.70 37.08 -63.51
CA HIS A 1026 -27.99 38.24 -62.64
C HIS A 1026 -27.21 38.24 -61.32
N TRP A 1027 -25.91 37.92 -61.38
CA TRP A 1027 -25.03 37.97 -60.22
C TRP A 1027 -24.88 39.42 -59.70
N PRO A 1028 -24.51 39.61 -58.42
CA PRO A 1028 -24.23 40.93 -57.87
C PRO A 1028 -23.24 41.70 -58.76
N ARG A 1029 -23.59 42.94 -59.06
CA ARG A 1029 -22.90 43.74 -60.07
C ARG A 1029 -21.39 43.85 -59.82
N GLU A 1030 -21.00 44.10 -58.57
CA GLU A 1030 -19.60 44.22 -58.14
C GLU A 1030 -18.75 42.97 -58.45
N GLU A 1031 -19.34 41.77 -58.40
CA GLU A 1031 -18.65 40.52 -58.69
C GLU A 1031 -18.33 40.39 -60.18
N VAL A 1032 -19.29 40.74 -61.03
CA VAL A 1032 -19.11 40.75 -62.48
C VAL A 1032 -18.06 41.78 -62.88
N GLU A 1033 -18.07 42.97 -62.27
CA GLU A 1033 -17.09 44.02 -62.52
C GLU A 1033 -15.67 43.56 -62.16
N HIS A 1034 -15.50 42.95 -60.98
CA HIS A 1034 -14.21 42.43 -60.55
C HIS A 1034 -13.66 41.38 -61.54
N LEU A 1035 -14.51 40.47 -62.02
CA LEU A 1035 -14.10 39.44 -62.97
C LEU A 1035 -13.73 40.02 -64.34
N ALA A 1036 -14.51 40.95 -64.86
CA ALA A 1036 -14.29 41.53 -66.18
C ALA A 1036 -13.02 42.42 -66.23
N LEU A 1037 -12.71 43.14 -65.16
CA LEU A 1037 -11.62 44.12 -65.12
C LEU A 1037 -10.28 43.57 -64.61
N ALA A 1038 -10.22 42.32 -64.12
CA ALA A 1038 -9.03 41.76 -63.45
C ALA A 1038 -7.79 41.56 -64.34
N ASP A 1039 -7.92 41.51 -65.68
CA ASP A 1039 -6.79 41.28 -66.60
C ASP A 1039 -6.51 42.52 -67.47
N GLU A 1040 -5.64 43.41 -66.99
CA GLU A 1040 -5.40 44.70 -67.65
C GLU A 1040 -4.64 44.62 -68.98
N GLY A 1041 -4.04 43.48 -69.34
CA GLY A 1041 -3.20 43.30 -70.53
C GLY A 1041 -3.50 42.04 -71.37
N ALA A 1042 -4.78 41.62 -71.42
CA ALA A 1042 -5.23 40.60 -72.35
C ALA A 1042 -5.68 41.25 -73.67
N ASP A 1043 -4.83 41.18 -74.70
CA ASP A 1043 -5.14 41.71 -76.05
C ASP A 1043 -6.04 40.73 -76.83
N PHE A 1044 -7.26 40.53 -76.33
CA PHE A 1044 -8.29 39.69 -76.96
C PHE A 1044 -9.59 40.48 -77.09
N ALA A 1045 -10.15 40.53 -78.30
CA ALA A 1045 -11.23 41.46 -78.62
C ALA A 1045 -12.50 41.26 -77.76
N PRO A 1046 -13.03 40.04 -77.54
CA PRO A 1046 -14.18 39.84 -76.66
C PRO A 1046 -13.97 40.29 -75.20
N VAL A 1047 -12.76 40.08 -74.66
CA VAL A 1047 -12.38 40.50 -73.30
C VAL A 1047 -12.32 42.03 -73.22
N LEU A 1048 -11.63 42.67 -74.16
CA LEU A 1048 -11.50 44.13 -74.23
C LEU A 1048 -12.86 44.81 -74.45
N ALA A 1049 -13.74 44.19 -75.24
CA ALA A 1049 -15.08 44.69 -75.47
C ALA A 1049 -15.96 44.59 -74.21
N LEU A 1050 -15.86 43.49 -73.45
CA LEU A 1050 -16.54 43.37 -72.15
C LEU A 1050 -15.98 44.36 -71.13
N GLN A 1051 -14.66 44.54 -71.04
CA GLN A 1051 -14.03 45.56 -70.20
C GLN A 1051 -14.54 46.96 -70.56
N GLY A 1052 -14.58 47.28 -71.85
CA GLY A 1052 -15.12 48.55 -72.32
C GLY A 1052 -16.57 48.76 -71.90
N LEU A 1053 -17.40 47.72 -71.95
CA LEU A 1053 -18.80 47.77 -71.53
C LEU A 1053 -18.93 48.07 -70.03
N ILE A 1054 -18.18 47.34 -69.20
CA ILE A 1054 -18.20 47.56 -67.75
C ILE A 1054 -17.69 48.97 -67.40
N LEU A 1055 -16.59 49.43 -68.03
CA LEU A 1055 -16.04 50.77 -67.81
C LEU A 1055 -16.99 51.88 -68.26
N LEU A 1056 -17.73 51.66 -69.35
CA LEU A 1056 -18.78 52.57 -69.82
C LEU A 1056 -19.89 52.69 -68.77
N GLU A 1057 -20.36 51.56 -68.23
CA GLU A 1057 -21.41 51.54 -67.20
C GLU A 1057 -20.94 52.20 -65.90
N LYS A 1058 -19.63 52.18 -65.60
CA LYS A 1058 -19.01 52.93 -64.49
C LYS A 1058 -18.77 54.42 -64.79
N GLY A 1059 -19.13 54.91 -65.98
CA GLY A 1059 -18.94 56.30 -66.39
C GLY A 1059 -17.48 56.65 -66.79
N GLN A 1060 -16.58 55.68 -66.89
CA GLN A 1060 -15.18 55.90 -67.27
C GLN A 1060 -15.00 55.98 -68.80
N LEU A 1061 -15.63 56.99 -69.40
CA LEU A 1061 -15.82 57.10 -70.85
C LEU A 1061 -14.51 57.05 -71.66
N ARG A 1062 -13.43 57.71 -71.19
CA ARG A 1062 -12.14 57.73 -71.90
C ARG A 1062 -11.52 56.33 -71.99
N THR A 1063 -11.48 55.61 -70.87
CA THR A 1063 -10.89 54.26 -70.79
C THR A 1063 -11.78 53.24 -71.50
N ALA A 1064 -13.10 53.36 -71.38
CA ALA A 1064 -14.06 52.54 -72.10
C ALA A 1064 -13.88 52.65 -73.62
N LEU A 1065 -13.73 53.88 -74.13
CA LEU A 1065 -13.48 54.14 -75.55
C LEU A 1065 -12.14 53.56 -76.02
N ALA A 1066 -11.08 53.67 -75.21
CA ALA A 1066 -9.78 53.10 -75.53
C ALA A 1066 -9.85 51.57 -75.66
N ARG A 1067 -10.50 50.90 -74.71
CA ARG A 1067 -10.71 49.43 -74.73
C ARG A 1067 -11.58 48.99 -75.90
N ALA A 1068 -12.67 49.70 -76.19
CA ALA A 1068 -13.53 49.45 -77.34
C ALA A 1068 -12.80 49.60 -78.68
N ASN A 1069 -11.98 50.64 -78.83
CA ASN A 1069 -11.15 50.84 -80.03
C ASN A 1069 -10.10 49.73 -80.20
N ALA A 1070 -9.46 49.31 -79.11
CA ALA A 1070 -8.52 48.20 -79.12
C ALA A 1070 -9.21 46.89 -79.54
N ALA A 1071 -10.40 46.59 -79.00
CA ALA A 1071 -11.19 45.42 -79.39
C ALA A 1071 -11.53 45.41 -80.89
N ILE A 1072 -12.03 46.53 -81.42
CA ILE A 1072 -12.38 46.67 -82.85
C ILE A 1072 -11.14 46.53 -83.75
N LYS A 1073 -9.99 47.05 -83.30
CA LYS A 1073 -8.73 46.95 -84.05
C LYS A 1073 -8.28 45.50 -84.17
N LEU A 1074 -8.40 44.72 -83.09
CA LEU A 1074 -8.03 43.31 -83.05
C LEU A 1074 -9.04 42.42 -83.80
N GLN A 1075 -10.33 42.69 -83.67
CA GLN A 1075 -11.38 41.95 -84.36
C GLN A 1075 -12.45 42.91 -84.89
N LYS A 1076 -12.44 43.15 -86.20
CA LYS A 1076 -13.39 44.06 -86.88
C LYS A 1076 -14.83 43.56 -86.85
N THR A 1077 -15.07 42.34 -86.38
CA THR A 1077 -16.40 41.73 -86.21
C THR A 1077 -16.88 41.73 -84.76
N GLU A 1078 -16.11 42.27 -83.80
CA GLU A 1078 -16.50 42.31 -82.39
C GLU A 1078 -17.58 43.38 -82.15
N ALA A 1079 -18.84 42.94 -82.20
CA ALA A 1079 -20.01 43.80 -82.14
C ALA A 1079 -20.10 44.62 -80.84
N ARG A 1080 -19.69 44.04 -79.71
CA ARG A 1080 -19.73 44.71 -78.40
C ARG A 1080 -18.74 45.88 -78.34
N GLY A 1081 -17.61 45.78 -79.03
CA GLY A 1081 -16.66 46.88 -79.17
C GLY A 1081 -17.27 48.09 -79.89
N PHE A 1082 -17.97 47.85 -81.00
CA PHE A 1082 -18.70 48.91 -81.71
C PHE A 1082 -19.83 49.49 -80.85
N PHE A 1083 -20.57 48.64 -80.13
CA PHE A 1083 -21.61 49.10 -79.22
C PHE A 1083 -21.07 50.07 -78.16
N VAL A 1084 -20.00 49.69 -77.45
CA VAL A 1084 -19.38 50.52 -76.42
C VAL A 1084 -18.86 51.84 -76.99
N ARG A 1085 -18.17 51.80 -78.13
CA ARG A 1085 -17.67 53.02 -78.78
C ARG A 1085 -18.82 53.96 -79.17
N GLY A 1086 -19.89 53.40 -79.74
CA GLY A 1086 -21.07 54.15 -80.14
C GLY A 1086 -21.79 54.79 -78.94
N ARG A 1087 -21.93 54.06 -77.83
CA ARG A 1087 -22.42 54.60 -76.56
C ARG A 1087 -21.56 55.74 -76.04
N VAL A 1088 -20.23 55.56 -75.98
CA VAL A 1088 -19.33 56.64 -75.51
C VAL A 1088 -19.42 57.88 -76.42
N GLN A 1089 -19.52 57.70 -77.75
CA GLN A 1089 -19.70 58.81 -78.68
C GLN A 1089 -21.01 59.57 -78.40
N LEU A 1090 -22.08 58.84 -78.09
CA LEU A 1090 -23.36 59.44 -77.71
C LEU A 1090 -23.26 60.24 -76.41
N GLU A 1091 -22.65 59.68 -75.37
CA GLU A 1091 -22.39 60.39 -74.09
C GLU A 1091 -21.47 61.62 -74.26
N GLN A 1092 -20.67 61.66 -75.33
CA GLN A 1092 -19.82 62.82 -75.70
C GLN A 1092 -20.54 63.85 -76.60
N GLY A 1093 -21.83 63.66 -76.90
CA GLY A 1093 -22.62 64.52 -77.80
C GLY A 1093 -22.27 64.40 -79.28
N LYS A 1094 -21.58 63.32 -79.70
CA LYS A 1094 -21.17 63.06 -81.08
C LYS A 1094 -22.18 62.13 -81.78
N SER A 1095 -23.45 62.53 -81.81
CA SER A 1095 -24.58 61.64 -82.15
C SER A 1095 -24.51 61.08 -83.58
N ALA A 1096 -24.03 61.84 -84.58
CA ALA A 1096 -23.83 61.33 -85.95
C ALA A 1096 -22.76 60.20 -86.05
N ALA A 1097 -21.67 60.35 -85.30
CA ALA A 1097 -20.63 59.32 -85.22
C ALA A 1097 -21.14 58.09 -84.44
N ALA A 1098 -21.95 58.31 -83.40
CA ALA A 1098 -22.60 57.26 -82.63
C ALA A 1098 -23.56 56.43 -83.49
N VAL A 1099 -24.41 57.05 -84.30
CA VAL A 1099 -25.32 56.36 -85.23
C VAL A 1099 -24.55 55.47 -86.20
N THR A 1100 -23.49 55.98 -86.82
CA THR A 1100 -22.67 55.20 -87.75
C THR A 1100 -22.05 53.97 -87.06
N THR A 1101 -21.50 54.17 -85.87
CA THR A 1101 -20.86 53.10 -85.10
C THR A 1101 -21.88 52.08 -84.57
N LEU A 1102 -23.04 52.50 -84.06
CA LEU A 1102 -24.09 51.64 -83.52
C LEU A 1102 -24.83 50.86 -84.62
N ARG A 1103 -24.98 51.43 -85.84
CA ARG A 1103 -25.45 50.65 -87.00
C ARG A 1103 -24.52 49.51 -87.34
N ARG A 1104 -23.19 49.76 -87.26
CA ARG A 1104 -22.22 48.69 -87.47
C ARG A 1104 -22.35 47.61 -86.41
N ALA A 1105 -22.52 47.97 -85.14
CA ALA A 1105 -22.82 47.01 -84.08
C ALA A 1105 -24.10 46.21 -84.38
N THR A 1106 -25.17 46.88 -84.81
CA THR A 1106 -26.46 46.26 -85.16
C THR A 1106 -26.35 45.28 -86.32
N GLN A 1107 -25.58 45.62 -87.36
CA GLN A 1107 -25.30 44.70 -88.48
C GLN A 1107 -24.56 43.46 -88.01
N LEU A 1108 -23.54 43.64 -87.15
CA LEU A 1108 -22.75 42.53 -86.62
C LEU A 1108 -23.57 41.63 -85.69
N THR A 1109 -24.53 42.17 -84.95
CA THR A 1109 -25.50 41.38 -84.16
C THR A 1109 -26.70 40.91 -84.98
N GLN A 1110 -26.75 41.18 -86.29
CA GLN A 1110 -27.88 40.89 -87.18
C GLN A 1110 -29.23 41.41 -86.65
N SER A 1111 -29.22 42.55 -85.97
CA SER A 1111 -30.40 43.16 -85.34
C SER A 1111 -31.09 42.28 -84.29
N LYS A 1112 -30.35 41.36 -83.65
CA LYS A 1112 -30.88 40.48 -82.59
C LYS A 1112 -30.53 40.94 -81.18
N ASP A 1113 -29.75 42.01 -81.03
CA ASP A 1113 -29.40 42.58 -79.73
C ASP A 1113 -30.27 43.81 -79.43
N ALA A 1114 -31.22 43.62 -78.50
CA ALA A 1114 -32.15 44.64 -78.07
C ALA A 1114 -31.46 45.88 -77.48
N LEU A 1115 -30.35 45.70 -76.75
CA LEU A 1115 -29.61 46.81 -76.13
C LEU A 1115 -28.92 47.66 -77.19
N VAL A 1116 -28.32 47.03 -78.19
CA VAL A 1116 -27.67 47.74 -79.31
C VAL A 1116 -28.70 48.56 -80.09
N LEU A 1117 -29.86 47.96 -80.39
CA LEU A 1117 -30.97 48.63 -81.07
C LEU A 1117 -31.53 49.79 -80.23
N HIS A 1118 -31.71 49.59 -78.93
CA HIS A 1118 -32.20 50.63 -78.02
C HIS A 1118 -31.30 51.87 -78.05
N TRP A 1119 -29.99 51.68 -77.96
CA TRP A 1119 -29.07 52.81 -77.96
C TRP A 1119 -28.82 53.38 -79.35
N LEU A 1120 -28.98 52.60 -80.42
CA LEU A 1120 -29.03 53.14 -81.78
C LEU A 1120 -30.25 54.07 -81.94
N ALA A 1121 -31.42 53.69 -81.42
CA ALA A 1121 -32.59 54.54 -81.42
C ALA A 1121 -32.37 55.84 -80.64
N ALA A 1122 -31.75 55.77 -79.47
CA ALA A 1122 -31.36 56.96 -78.71
C ALA A 1122 -30.41 57.89 -79.51
N ALA A 1123 -29.41 57.32 -80.19
CA ALA A 1123 -28.49 58.10 -81.02
C ALA A 1123 -29.16 58.74 -82.24
N LEU A 1124 -30.07 58.02 -82.90
CA LEU A 1124 -30.88 58.54 -84.02
C LEU A 1124 -31.79 59.68 -83.57
N LEU A 1125 -32.35 59.59 -82.36
CA LEU A 1125 -33.21 60.64 -81.81
C LEU A 1125 -32.42 61.93 -81.54
N GLU A 1126 -31.22 61.83 -80.95
CA GLU A 1126 -30.36 63.00 -80.72
C GLU A 1126 -29.85 63.65 -82.02
N GLU A 1127 -29.60 62.86 -83.07
CA GLU A 1127 -29.25 63.35 -84.41
C GLU A 1127 -30.45 63.99 -85.14
N GLY A 1128 -31.67 63.91 -84.59
CA GLY A 1128 -32.89 64.47 -85.17
C GLY A 1128 -33.64 63.54 -86.14
N ARG A 1129 -33.24 62.27 -86.25
CA ARG A 1129 -33.84 61.23 -87.12
C ARG A 1129 -34.97 60.49 -86.40
N THR A 1130 -35.97 61.23 -85.92
CA THR A 1130 -37.00 60.75 -84.98
C THR A 1130 -37.80 59.54 -85.47
N ARG A 1131 -38.22 59.49 -86.73
CA ARG A 1131 -39.03 58.36 -87.26
C ARG A 1131 -38.25 57.05 -87.23
N GLU A 1132 -37.00 57.09 -87.66
CA GLU A 1132 -36.13 55.91 -87.69
C GLU A 1132 -35.71 55.47 -86.28
N ALA A 1133 -35.56 56.41 -85.35
CA ALA A 1133 -35.37 56.11 -83.94
C ALA A 1133 -36.54 55.29 -83.38
N ILE A 1134 -37.79 55.68 -83.67
CA ILE A 1134 -38.99 54.96 -83.22
C ILE A 1134 -39.04 53.54 -83.79
N GLU A 1135 -38.79 53.35 -85.09
CA GLU A 1135 -38.79 52.02 -85.71
C GLU A 1135 -37.72 51.11 -85.11
N THR A 1136 -36.51 51.65 -84.89
CA THR A 1136 -35.41 50.93 -84.25
C THR A 1136 -35.75 50.57 -82.79
N GLN A 1137 -36.39 51.48 -82.05
CA GLN A 1137 -36.81 51.26 -80.67
C GLN A 1137 -37.96 50.23 -80.55
N ARG A 1138 -38.86 50.17 -81.54
CA ARG A 1138 -39.89 49.12 -81.63
C ARG A 1138 -39.27 47.74 -81.79
N LEU A 1139 -38.26 47.60 -82.65
CA LEU A 1139 -37.52 46.34 -82.81
C LEU A 1139 -36.82 45.94 -81.51
N ALA A 1140 -36.19 46.89 -80.80
CA ALA A 1140 -35.59 46.62 -79.48
C ALA A 1140 -36.62 46.09 -78.48
N THR A 1141 -37.80 46.72 -78.43
CA THR A 1141 -38.91 46.35 -77.54
C THR A 1141 -39.51 44.99 -77.91
N LEU A 1142 -39.54 44.63 -79.19
CA LEU A 1142 -40.01 43.31 -79.64
C LEU A 1142 -39.09 42.19 -79.14
N LEU A 1143 -37.79 42.44 -79.10
CA LEU A 1143 -36.79 41.48 -78.62
C LEU A 1143 -36.75 41.38 -77.10
N ARG A 1144 -37.18 42.43 -76.38
CA ARG A 1144 -37.32 42.45 -74.92
C ARG A 1144 -38.66 43.10 -74.50
N PRO A 1145 -39.79 42.39 -74.67
CA PRO A 1145 -41.12 42.96 -74.41
C PRO A 1145 -41.35 43.32 -72.94
N ASP A 1146 -40.62 42.66 -72.03
CA ASP A 1146 -40.77 42.86 -70.59
C ASP A 1146 -39.96 44.06 -70.06
N ASP A 1147 -39.06 44.64 -70.85
CA ASP A 1147 -38.22 45.77 -70.44
C ASP A 1147 -39.05 47.07 -70.37
N ALA A 1148 -39.35 47.51 -69.14
CA ALA A 1148 -40.17 48.69 -68.90
C ALA A 1148 -39.49 49.99 -69.36
N GLN A 1149 -38.17 50.08 -69.32
CA GLN A 1149 -37.42 51.27 -69.70
C GLN A 1149 -37.42 51.45 -71.22
N MET A 1150 -37.25 50.35 -71.97
CA MET A 1150 -37.32 50.39 -73.43
C MET A 1150 -38.72 50.77 -73.93
N ARG A 1151 -39.78 50.26 -73.27
CA ARG A 1151 -41.17 50.63 -73.58
C ARG A 1151 -41.49 52.09 -73.28
N GLU A 1152 -41.01 52.60 -72.14
CA GLU A 1152 -41.22 54.00 -71.76
C GLU A 1152 -40.45 54.95 -72.70
N GLN A 1153 -39.22 54.61 -73.09
CA GLN A 1153 -38.49 55.38 -74.10
C GLN A 1153 -39.22 55.41 -75.45
N LEU A 1154 -39.76 54.28 -75.91
CA LEU A 1154 -40.57 54.24 -77.13
C LEU A 1154 -41.78 55.19 -77.05
N ARG A 1155 -42.55 55.12 -75.96
CA ARG A 1155 -43.70 56.01 -75.73
C ARG A 1155 -43.31 57.48 -75.74
N ARG A 1156 -42.18 57.85 -75.13
CA ARG A 1156 -41.67 59.23 -75.12
C ARG A 1156 -41.29 59.70 -76.53
N MET A 1157 -40.63 58.86 -77.31
CA MET A 1157 -40.28 59.18 -78.71
C MET A 1157 -41.52 59.38 -79.58
N GLU A 1158 -42.51 58.49 -79.45
CA GLU A 1158 -43.78 58.58 -80.19
C GLU A 1158 -44.58 59.84 -79.80
N LYS A 1159 -44.64 60.17 -78.49
CA LYS A 1159 -45.28 61.40 -78.00
C LYS A 1159 -44.59 62.66 -78.53
N ARG A 1160 -43.24 62.70 -78.54
CA ARG A 1160 -42.47 63.85 -79.05
C ARG A 1160 -42.61 64.03 -80.57
N LEU A 1161 -42.78 62.94 -81.33
CA LEU A 1161 -43.10 63.04 -82.76
C LEU A 1161 -44.50 63.62 -82.97
N SER A 1162 -45.49 63.18 -82.19
CA SER A 1162 -46.86 63.71 -82.29
C SER A 1162 -46.97 65.21 -81.96
N SER A 1163 -46.15 65.73 -81.03
CA SER A 1163 -46.14 67.16 -80.70
C SER A 1163 -45.46 68.03 -81.77
N VAL A 1164 -44.36 67.55 -82.37
CA VAL A 1164 -43.64 68.27 -83.44
C VAL A 1164 -44.39 68.24 -84.77
N GLU A 1165 -45.12 67.16 -85.07
CA GLU A 1165 -46.01 67.11 -86.25
C GLU A 1165 -47.21 68.04 -86.08
N ASN A 1166 -47.78 68.17 -84.88
CA ASN A 1166 -48.87 69.13 -84.60
C ASN A 1166 -48.44 70.61 -84.65
N GLU A 1167 -47.20 70.95 -84.27
CA GLU A 1167 -46.64 72.32 -84.38
C GLU A 1167 -46.28 72.74 -85.82
N LYS A 1168 -46.08 71.80 -86.75
CA LYS A 1168 -45.86 72.10 -88.19
C LYS A 1168 -47.15 72.27 -89.01
N THR A 1169 -48.30 71.88 -88.44
CA THR A 1169 -49.65 72.05 -89.04
C THR A 1169 -50.45 73.19 -88.42
N ARG A 1170 -49.87 73.97 -87.51
CA ARG A 1170 -50.31 75.31 -87.10
C ARG A 1170 -49.34 76.35 -87.67
#